data_AF-A0A9D6PJ29-F1
#
_entry.id   AF-A0A9D6PJ29-F1
#
_cell.length_a   1.000
_cell.length_b   1.000
_cell.length_c   1.000
_cell.angle_alpha   90.00
_cell.angle_beta   90.00
_cell.angle_gamma   90.00
#
_symmetry.space_group_name_H-M   'P 1'
#
loop_
_entity.id
_entity.type
_entity.pdbx_description
1 polymer ?
#
loop_
_entity_poly.entity_id
_entity_poly.type
_entity_poly.pdbx_seq_one_letter_code
_entity_poly.pdbx_strand_id
1 'polypeptide(L)'
;MQTVTTKAIAKIAAVATGLAMATSVLAFAPIAQAAALTDAQVQSILSLLTSFGADSATIANVQASLTGGTPVSTGGAAATGSCSVGTANLTIGSSGAAVTCLQQTLIAGGYSIPAGATGYFGAQTRSAVSAWQTAKGISPTAGYFGSISRAAFVGTASTGGTTSGTTPAPVTAGTGNGLKVMLATDSPNNIALVQGQAIGSLAKFTFANPTASDIKVTNLAFKRIGVSNDSTLSNVYLYNEAKRLTDSAGVSNTAFNFNDPTALFTVPAGQTYTVSVLADIAGSTSGQQVGVQLTAVTSSGTLDSSVSLPVNGYTQTVSAATLATADFNTTTNPAVTTMAAQDDYTVWSNSTIIGTRAVKLESFQLRNIGSVARTDIQNFRLHVKGVQVGSAVASIASDDTVTFDFSANPVRIETGTAEIKVVADVIAGSGNTFQFSLRRASDARFVDTDLNQPILATRGGGSSFTARNATSATVDSGTVSTVKSTNSPSSNIAIDATNVKWATFELRAAGEDVKVESLDVQANTTWSAAGAGAGLDNGKVFLNGVQVGSTKDLTDATDVNFTFGSSMILKAGQTAIVDIYADAKSTTGASFLSNGTVAVTLGTGSSNAQGQKSLASINTPTSDVAGNTITLSSSTLTLTKYSGYGNQTLIAGTNNARLGSFTLSTGSTEGVNVNTLTVALSSDESATITDLILKDNATGAQIGTTKASPSTSNAFSVNVAMGSSVTKTIDIYGNIKSGSNAGPWIANIDASGTGAVTGSTVDADALNLQTITLGTADLAAANGVSPDNANVIAGASMVKVGTFNFTSQYSSFTVDKIAVKIPANAATSIASVTLRYPNASGVSTDSVATLALSSGAETHATATFTNLTFYIPADTTKKLDVYVSLATIVSGATSGSAVTVLLDAGEGYRETNSAGTVGTTLAAADLNSAATSGKGTMYVRKSVSTLSSTPITTTLTEGTDQVLGRVTVTADAAGDVDWGSMVFTLNKTSALTTGATTTVAVWSGSNQIAGSFATTTGALLGGLDACQRVTTCRLHFRPTTVETVAAGGSKTYELRGTVGGTAAGNNSIDVSIGNPQTSASSTAVFSSAAGTQGEATAASFAWSDWSDLTDHAAGATSASSADWMGDYLIKTLPLTIGTRSVSINS
;
A
#
# COMPACT_ATOMS: atom_id res chain seq x y z
N MET A 1 26.51 -43.49 -2.07
CA MET A 1 25.67 -44.15 -1.04
C MET A 1 24.26 -43.58 -1.12
N GLN A 2 23.26 -44.47 -1.23
CA GLN A 2 21.95 -44.48 -0.54
C GLN A 2 21.21 -43.12 -0.29
N THR A 3 19.93 -42.94 -0.64
CA THR A 3 18.87 -43.88 -1.11
C THR A 3 17.84 -43.11 -1.96
N VAL A 4 17.49 -43.46 -3.22
CA VAL A 4 16.32 -44.29 -3.70
C VAL A 4 15.04 -44.11 -2.83
N THR A 5 13.79 -43.92 -3.29
CA THR A 5 13.00 -44.37 -4.49
C THR A 5 11.89 -43.38 -4.91
N THR A 6 11.60 -43.08 -6.19
CA THR A 6 10.71 -43.78 -7.20
C THR A 6 9.20 -43.76 -6.83
N LYS A 7 8.19 -43.43 -7.68
CA LYS A 7 7.82 -43.85 -9.08
C LYS A 7 6.89 -42.80 -9.77
N ALA A 8 7.11 -42.41 -11.04
CA ALA A 8 6.57 -42.95 -12.32
C ALA A 8 5.14 -42.46 -12.66
N ILE A 9 4.71 -42.17 -13.91
CA ILE A 9 4.92 -42.74 -15.27
C ILE A 9 4.83 -41.55 -16.28
N ALA A 10 5.82 -41.24 -17.17
CA ALA A 10 6.07 -41.78 -18.54
C ALA A 10 4.94 -41.50 -19.58
N LYS A 11 5.10 -41.34 -20.92
CA LYS A 11 6.20 -41.32 -21.95
C LYS A 11 5.55 -40.87 -23.32
N ILE A 12 6.18 -40.43 -24.42
CA ILE A 12 7.56 -39.98 -24.79
C ILE A 12 7.55 -39.27 -26.19
N ALA A 13 8.55 -38.42 -26.48
CA ALA A 13 9.12 -38.03 -27.80
C ALA A 13 8.32 -37.18 -28.84
N ALA A 14 9.09 -36.57 -29.74
CA ALA A 14 8.69 -35.62 -30.80
C ALA A 14 9.34 -35.98 -32.16
N VAL A 15 9.23 -35.08 -33.15
CA VAL A 15 9.90 -35.02 -34.48
C VAL A 15 9.14 -35.69 -35.65
N ALA A 16 8.68 -34.88 -36.62
CA ALA A 16 9.11 -34.92 -38.03
C ALA A 16 8.35 -33.89 -38.90
N THR A 17 9.06 -33.22 -39.81
CA THR A 17 8.53 -32.39 -40.91
C THR A 17 8.09 -33.26 -42.10
N GLY A 18 7.06 -32.84 -42.84
CA GLY A 18 6.63 -33.56 -44.06
C GLY A 18 5.61 -32.79 -44.90
N LEU A 19 6.02 -32.39 -46.11
CA LEU A 19 5.21 -31.71 -47.13
C LEU A 19 4.47 -32.74 -48.00
N ALA A 20 3.14 -32.62 -48.15
CA ALA A 20 2.36 -33.37 -49.14
C ALA A 20 1.10 -32.59 -49.59
N MET A 21 0.72 -32.72 -50.87
CA MET A 21 -0.31 -31.92 -51.52
C MET A 21 -1.71 -32.58 -51.55
N ALA A 22 -2.71 -31.73 -51.81
CA ALA A 22 -3.89 -31.96 -52.65
C ALA A 22 -5.25 -32.40 -52.02
N THR A 23 -6.25 -31.58 -52.37
CA THR A 23 -7.68 -31.90 -52.64
C THR A 23 -8.66 -32.23 -51.50
N SER A 24 -9.29 -31.14 -51.01
CA SER A 24 -10.75 -30.89 -51.02
C SER A 24 -11.74 -31.80 -50.26
N VAL A 25 -12.22 -31.32 -49.10
CA VAL A 25 -13.65 -31.32 -48.68
C VAL A 25 -13.92 -30.04 -47.86
N LEU A 26 -15.14 -29.49 -47.89
CA LEU A 26 -15.54 -28.30 -47.11
C LEU A 26 -15.58 -28.57 -45.60
N ALA A 27 -14.91 -27.74 -44.79
CA ALA A 27 -15.30 -27.37 -43.43
C ALA A 27 -14.52 -26.14 -42.95
N PHE A 28 -15.17 -25.17 -42.31
CA PHE A 28 -14.47 -24.14 -41.55
C PHE A 28 -13.91 -24.75 -40.26
N ALA A 29 -12.60 -24.64 -40.05
CA ALA A 29 -11.94 -25.13 -38.85
C ALA A 29 -12.16 -24.19 -37.64
N PRO A 30 -12.39 -24.70 -36.43
CA PRO A 30 -12.54 -23.88 -35.23
C PRO A 30 -11.20 -23.34 -34.70
N ILE A 31 -11.28 -22.24 -33.97
CA ILE A 31 -10.15 -21.53 -33.35
C ILE A 31 -9.60 -22.35 -32.17
N ALA A 32 -8.28 -22.31 -31.96
CA ALA A 32 -7.61 -23.01 -30.86
C ALA A 32 -8.09 -22.57 -29.48
N GLN A 33 -8.35 -23.53 -28.59
CA GLN A 33 -8.75 -23.27 -27.20
C GLN A 33 -7.53 -22.95 -26.33
N ALA A 34 -7.66 -21.95 -25.46
CA ALA A 34 -6.70 -21.71 -24.38
C ALA A 34 -6.81 -22.82 -23.31
N ALA A 35 -5.70 -23.12 -22.63
CA ALA A 35 -5.69 -24.11 -21.56
C ALA A 35 -6.56 -23.63 -20.37
N ALA A 36 -7.71 -24.26 -20.17
CA ALA A 36 -8.60 -23.96 -19.05
C ALA A 36 -7.99 -24.37 -17.70
N LEU A 37 -8.36 -23.64 -16.65
CA LEU A 37 -8.03 -24.00 -15.27
C LEU A 37 -8.73 -25.33 -14.91
N THR A 38 -8.05 -26.19 -14.14
CA THR A 38 -8.67 -27.42 -13.65
C THR A 38 -9.71 -27.10 -12.56
N ASP A 39 -10.76 -27.91 -12.44
CA ASP A 39 -11.81 -27.73 -11.43
C ASP A 39 -11.25 -27.61 -10.00
N ALA A 40 -10.17 -28.33 -9.69
CA ALA A 40 -9.48 -28.25 -8.40
C ALA A 40 -8.83 -26.87 -8.16
N GLN A 41 -8.29 -26.22 -9.20
CA GLN A 41 -7.75 -24.86 -9.10
C GLN A 41 -8.87 -23.83 -8.97
N VAL A 42 -9.97 -24.00 -9.73
CA VAL A 42 -11.17 -23.14 -9.59
C VAL A 42 -11.72 -23.23 -8.17
N GLN A 43 -11.94 -24.44 -7.63
CA GLN A 43 -12.42 -24.62 -6.25
C GLN A 43 -11.44 -24.08 -5.20
N SER A 44 -10.12 -24.15 -5.44
CA SER A 44 -9.12 -23.53 -4.54
C SER A 44 -9.25 -22.01 -4.50
N ILE A 45 -9.47 -21.37 -5.66
CA ILE A 45 -9.69 -19.92 -5.77
C ILE A 45 -11.01 -19.50 -5.11
N LEU A 46 -12.10 -20.25 -5.33
CA LEU A 46 -13.41 -19.98 -4.72
C LEU A 46 -13.38 -20.18 -3.20
N SER A 47 -12.67 -21.20 -2.71
CA SER A 47 -12.50 -21.44 -1.27
C SER A 47 -11.65 -20.34 -0.61
N LEU A 48 -10.62 -19.83 -1.30
CA LEU A 48 -9.85 -18.67 -0.84
C LEU A 48 -10.71 -17.39 -0.78
N LEU A 49 -11.52 -17.10 -1.81
CA LEU A 49 -12.48 -16.00 -1.81
C LEU A 49 -13.51 -16.11 -0.69
N THR A 50 -14.00 -17.33 -0.43
CA THR A 50 -14.90 -17.62 0.69
C THR A 50 -14.21 -17.36 2.04
N SER A 51 -12.92 -17.69 2.18
CA SER A 51 -12.14 -17.41 3.41
C SER A 51 -11.92 -15.92 3.68
N PHE A 52 -11.96 -15.08 2.64
CA PHE A 52 -11.94 -13.62 2.77
C PHE A 52 -13.35 -13.00 2.89
N GLY A 53 -14.40 -13.81 2.96
CA GLY A 53 -15.78 -13.33 3.15
C GLY A 53 -16.40 -12.68 1.92
N ALA A 54 -15.95 -13.02 0.71
CA ALA A 54 -16.61 -12.60 -0.53
C ALA A 54 -18.05 -13.11 -0.58
N ASP A 55 -18.97 -12.30 -1.11
CA ASP A 55 -20.38 -12.68 -1.21
C ASP A 55 -20.62 -13.73 -2.32
N SER A 56 -21.74 -14.45 -2.22
CA SER A 56 -22.04 -15.57 -3.14
C SER A 56 -22.25 -15.14 -4.59
N ALA A 57 -22.63 -13.90 -4.88
CA ALA A 57 -22.78 -13.40 -6.25
C ALA A 57 -21.41 -13.05 -6.86
N THR A 58 -20.50 -12.49 -6.06
CA THR A 58 -19.09 -12.31 -6.45
C THR A 58 -18.41 -13.67 -6.68
N ILE A 59 -18.59 -14.64 -5.78
CA ILE A 59 -18.07 -16.00 -5.93
C ILE A 59 -18.64 -16.67 -7.21
N ALA A 60 -19.94 -16.56 -7.47
CA ALA A 60 -20.57 -17.11 -8.67
C ALA A 60 -20.08 -16.44 -9.97
N ASN A 61 -19.89 -15.12 -9.99
CA ASN A 61 -19.36 -14.40 -11.15
C ASN A 61 -17.89 -14.72 -11.41
N VAL A 62 -17.08 -14.87 -10.35
CA VAL A 62 -15.69 -15.35 -10.49
C VAL A 62 -15.66 -16.80 -10.95
N GLN A 63 -16.51 -17.68 -10.42
CA GLN A 63 -16.64 -19.06 -10.90
C GLN A 63 -16.97 -19.10 -12.39
N ALA A 64 -18.00 -18.35 -12.83
CA ALA A 64 -18.35 -18.24 -14.25
C ALA A 64 -17.16 -17.75 -15.08
N SER A 65 -16.49 -16.67 -14.66
CA SER A 65 -15.35 -16.12 -15.40
C SER A 65 -14.13 -17.06 -15.47
N LEU A 66 -13.96 -17.97 -14.50
CA LEU A 66 -12.87 -18.95 -14.47
C LEU A 66 -13.21 -20.26 -15.22
N THR A 67 -14.49 -20.60 -15.38
CA THR A 67 -14.96 -21.76 -16.16
C THR A 67 -15.39 -21.41 -17.59
N GLY A 68 -15.20 -20.16 -18.03
CA GLY A 68 -15.53 -19.69 -19.38
C GLY A 68 -17.00 -19.31 -19.59
N GLY A 69 -17.79 -19.23 -18.53
CA GLY A 69 -19.12 -18.63 -18.56
C GLY A 69 -19.08 -17.10 -18.56
N THR A 70 -20.02 -16.47 -19.26
CA THR A 70 -20.18 -15.01 -19.25
C THR A 70 -20.67 -14.52 -17.88
N PRO A 71 -19.96 -13.60 -17.19
CA PRO A 71 -20.46 -12.98 -15.95
C PRO A 71 -21.76 -12.24 -16.23
N VAL A 72 -22.78 -12.42 -15.39
CA VAL A 72 -24.13 -11.93 -15.67
C VAL A 72 -24.44 -10.71 -14.80
N SER A 73 -24.62 -9.56 -15.45
CA SER A 73 -25.23 -8.38 -14.82
C SER A 73 -26.76 -8.52 -14.88
N THR A 74 -27.34 -9.26 -13.92
CA THR A 74 -28.78 -9.32 -13.70
C THR A 74 -29.13 -8.70 -12.36
N GLY A 75 -29.71 -7.50 -12.40
CA GLY A 75 -30.40 -6.95 -11.24
C GLY A 75 -31.67 -7.75 -10.95
N GLY A 76 -31.92 -8.03 -9.67
CA GLY A 76 -33.23 -8.48 -9.18
C GLY A 76 -33.33 -9.96 -8.76
N ALA A 77 -32.86 -10.26 -7.54
CA ALA A 77 -33.59 -11.05 -6.53
C ALA A 77 -32.79 -11.20 -5.23
N ALA A 78 -32.33 -10.07 -4.65
CA ALA A 78 -31.91 -10.11 -3.24
C ALA A 78 -33.15 -10.36 -2.38
N ALA A 79 -33.03 -11.24 -1.38
CA ALA A 79 -34.04 -11.35 -0.34
C ALA A 79 -34.28 -9.97 0.30
N THR A 80 -35.53 -9.69 0.69
CA THR A 80 -35.97 -8.41 1.26
C THR A 80 -35.39 -8.18 2.67
N GLY A 81 -34.10 -7.92 2.75
CA GLY A 81 -33.46 -7.24 3.87
C GLY A 81 -33.56 -5.74 3.66
N SER A 82 -34.37 -5.07 4.47
CA SER A 82 -34.46 -3.61 4.45
C SER A 82 -33.10 -2.99 4.75
N CYS A 83 -32.64 -2.08 3.89
CA CYS A 83 -31.40 -1.34 4.08
C CYS A 83 -31.54 -0.45 5.33
N SER A 84 -31.00 -0.93 6.46
CA SER A 84 -31.10 -0.23 7.74
C SER A 84 -29.76 0.40 8.10
N VAL A 85 -29.77 1.73 8.24
CA VAL A 85 -28.65 2.51 8.79
C VAL A 85 -28.43 2.31 10.30
N GLY A 86 -29.22 1.42 10.93
CA GLY A 86 -29.10 1.06 12.34
C GLY A 86 -29.48 2.18 13.32
N THR A 87 -29.28 1.94 14.61
CA THR A 87 -29.50 2.92 15.68
C THR A 87 -28.22 3.67 16.08
N ALA A 88 -27.06 3.17 15.66
CA ALA A 88 -25.75 3.78 15.92
C ALA A 88 -25.57 5.11 15.16
N ASN A 89 -24.75 5.99 15.71
CA ASN A 89 -24.37 7.24 15.06
C ASN A 89 -23.18 6.96 14.13
N LEU A 90 -23.23 7.47 12.89
CA LEU A 90 -22.15 7.29 11.91
C LEU A 90 -21.37 8.60 11.73
N THR A 91 -20.05 8.51 11.82
CA THR A 91 -19.10 9.64 11.81
C THR A 91 -17.82 9.24 11.07
N ILE A 92 -16.88 10.17 10.88
CA ILE A 92 -15.57 9.83 10.29
C ILE A 92 -14.93 8.69 11.08
N GLY A 93 -14.56 7.61 10.38
CA GLY A 93 -14.01 6.38 10.97
C GLY A 93 -15.01 5.25 11.17
N SER A 94 -16.32 5.48 11.06
CA SER A 94 -17.32 4.39 11.06
C SER A 94 -17.17 3.49 9.82
N SER A 95 -17.37 2.19 9.98
CA SER A 95 -17.35 1.23 8.87
C SER A 95 -18.44 0.14 8.98
N GLY A 96 -18.72 -0.53 7.87
CA GLY A 96 -19.65 -1.66 7.78
C GLY A 96 -21.01 -1.34 7.13
N ALA A 97 -21.92 -2.31 7.15
CA ALA A 97 -23.14 -2.31 6.34
C ALA A 97 -24.04 -1.07 6.49
N ALA A 98 -24.13 -0.48 7.69
CA ALA A 98 -24.88 0.75 7.92
C ALA A 98 -24.28 1.96 7.18
N VAL A 99 -22.96 2.02 7.04
CA VAL A 99 -22.25 3.05 6.27
C VAL A 99 -22.43 2.81 4.78
N THR A 100 -22.32 1.57 4.32
CA THR A 100 -22.60 1.20 2.92
C THR A 100 -24.03 1.59 2.52
N CYS A 101 -25.02 1.30 3.37
CA CYS A 101 -26.42 1.67 3.17
C CYS A 101 -26.61 3.19 3.06
N LEU A 102 -25.99 3.96 3.96
CA LEU A 102 -26.00 5.41 3.93
C LEU A 102 -25.38 5.96 2.64
N GLN A 103 -24.20 5.48 2.25
CA GLN A 103 -23.50 5.92 1.04
C GLN A 103 -24.29 5.60 -0.23
N GLN A 104 -24.88 4.40 -0.35
CA GLN A 104 -25.72 4.04 -1.51
C GLN A 104 -26.92 4.97 -1.64
N THR A 105 -27.60 5.28 -0.54
CA THR A 105 -28.77 6.18 -0.55
C THR A 105 -28.38 7.63 -0.87
N LEU A 106 -27.21 8.09 -0.40
CA LEU A 106 -26.69 9.41 -0.74
C LEU A 106 -26.33 9.53 -2.22
N ILE A 107 -25.65 8.52 -2.78
CA ILE A 107 -25.32 8.47 -4.22
C ILE A 107 -26.61 8.43 -5.05
N ALA A 108 -27.59 7.60 -4.67
CA ALA A 108 -28.90 7.54 -5.32
C ALA A 108 -29.70 8.85 -5.19
N GLY A 109 -29.50 9.60 -4.10
CA GLY A 109 -30.05 10.93 -3.87
C GLY A 109 -29.33 12.07 -4.60
N GLY A 110 -28.30 11.79 -5.40
CA GLY A 110 -27.54 12.77 -6.16
C GLY A 110 -26.37 13.42 -5.40
N TYR A 111 -26.06 12.97 -4.19
CA TYR A 111 -24.95 13.50 -3.39
C TYR A 111 -23.66 12.75 -3.73
N SER A 112 -22.73 13.44 -4.40
CA SER A 112 -21.53 12.83 -4.95
C SER A 112 -20.60 12.25 -3.88
N ILE A 113 -20.29 10.96 -4.01
CA ILE A 113 -19.20 10.27 -3.31
C ILE A 113 -18.34 9.62 -4.42
N PRO A 114 -17.28 10.29 -4.91
CA PRO A 114 -16.46 9.79 -6.02
C PRO A 114 -15.88 8.38 -5.83
N ALA A 115 -15.58 7.99 -4.58
CA ALA A 115 -15.11 6.64 -4.25
C ALA A 115 -16.20 5.55 -4.21
N GLY A 116 -17.48 5.91 -4.42
CA GLY A 116 -18.61 5.01 -4.30
C GLY A 116 -18.95 4.62 -2.85
N ALA A 117 -19.81 3.61 -2.69
CA ALA A 117 -20.23 3.11 -1.38
C ALA A 117 -19.20 2.12 -0.80
N THR A 118 -18.04 2.64 -0.39
CA THR A 118 -16.89 1.88 0.14
C THR A 118 -17.16 1.13 1.45
N GLY A 119 -18.27 1.41 2.14
CA GLY A 119 -18.53 0.92 3.49
C GLY A 119 -17.66 1.57 4.57
N TYR A 120 -16.90 2.62 4.25
CA TYR A 120 -16.10 3.41 5.19
C TYR A 120 -16.48 4.90 5.15
N PHE A 121 -16.77 5.46 6.31
CA PHE A 121 -17.20 6.85 6.45
C PHE A 121 -15.97 7.75 6.50
N GLY A 122 -15.53 8.22 5.33
CA GLY A 122 -14.43 9.18 5.18
C GLY A 122 -14.88 10.62 4.93
N ALA A 123 -13.94 11.49 4.54
CA ALA A 123 -14.21 12.89 4.22
C ALA A 123 -15.27 13.07 3.11
N GLN A 124 -15.25 12.23 2.07
CA GLN A 124 -16.25 12.25 0.98
C GLN A 124 -17.66 11.94 1.51
N THR A 125 -17.81 10.91 2.35
CA THR A 125 -19.09 10.56 2.99
C THR A 125 -19.57 11.68 3.92
N ARG A 126 -18.68 12.32 4.69
CA ARG A 126 -19.01 13.50 5.50
C ARG A 126 -19.54 14.65 4.65
N SER A 127 -18.91 14.92 3.50
CA SER A 127 -19.33 15.96 2.56
C SER A 127 -20.71 15.65 1.97
N ALA A 128 -20.97 14.40 1.56
CA ALA A 128 -22.27 13.99 1.03
C ALA A 128 -23.38 14.03 2.10
N VAL A 129 -23.10 13.59 3.34
CA VAL A 129 -24.03 13.72 4.47
C VAL A 129 -24.32 15.19 4.79
N SER A 130 -23.30 16.05 4.73
CA SER A 130 -23.45 17.50 4.92
C SER A 130 -24.37 18.10 3.85
N ALA A 131 -24.11 17.86 2.56
CA ALA A 131 -24.95 18.34 1.47
C ALA A 131 -26.40 17.82 1.56
N TRP A 132 -26.60 16.55 1.93
CA TRP A 132 -27.92 15.97 2.18
C TRP A 132 -28.62 16.58 3.40
N GLN A 133 -27.89 16.87 4.48
CA GLN A 133 -28.41 17.57 5.66
C GLN A 133 -28.90 18.99 5.30
N THR A 134 -28.12 19.74 4.52
CA THR A 134 -28.54 21.05 4.00
C THR A 134 -29.82 20.93 3.15
N ALA A 135 -29.86 19.98 2.21
CA ALA A 135 -31.01 19.75 1.35
C ALA A 135 -32.28 19.23 2.08
N LYS A 136 -32.12 18.70 3.31
CA LYS A 136 -33.22 18.29 4.20
C LYS A 136 -33.51 19.29 5.33
N GLY A 137 -32.88 20.47 5.33
CA GLY A 137 -33.12 21.51 6.35
C GLY A 137 -32.61 21.14 7.75
N ILE A 138 -31.63 20.25 7.85
CA ILE A 138 -31.09 19.77 9.13
C ILE A 138 -29.96 20.68 9.60
N SER A 139 -30.19 21.37 10.72
CA SER A 139 -29.22 22.22 11.41
C SER A 139 -28.83 21.62 12.78
N PRO A 140 -27.55 21.67 13.19
CA PRO A 140 -26.39 22.11 12.41
C PRO A 140 -25.98 21.08 11.36
N THR A 141 -25.54 21.55 10.20
CA THR A 141 -25.02 20.72 9.10
C THR A 141 -23.59 20.25 9.41
N ALA A 142 -23.44 19.27 10.29
CA ALA A 142 -22.13 18.81 10.77
C ALA A 142 -21.44 17.77 9.85
N GLY A 143 -22.18 17.18 8.90
CA GLY A 143 -21.75 16.01 8.12
C GLY A 143 -21.71 14.71 8.93
N TYR A 144 -22.35 14.70 10.10
CA TYR A 144 -22.42 13.60 11.06
C TYR A 144 -23.82 12.99 11.07
N PHE A 145 -23.93 11.68 10.91
CA PHE A 145 -25.22 11.00 10.76
C PHE A 145 -25.75 10.50 12.12
N GLY A 146 -26.33 11.44 12.88
CA GLY A 146 -26.93 11.22 14.19
C GLY A 146 -28.44 10.94 14.18
N SER A 147 -29.09 11.03 15.34
CA SER A 147 -30.53 10.76 15.54
C SER A 147 -31.45 11.60 14.65
N ILE A 148 -31.18 12.91 14.52
CA ILE A 148 -31.94 13.83 13.66
C ILE A 148 -31.84 13.40 12.18
N SER A 149 -30.64 13.01 11.75
CA SER A 149 -30.43 12.49 10.39
C SER A 149 -31.14 11.17 10.17
N ARG A 150 -31.10 10.23 11.13
CA ARG A 150 -31.87 8.98 11.04
C ARG A 150 -33.37 9.25 10.90
N ALA A 151 -33.95 10.15 11.70
CA ALA A 151 -35.36 10.50 11.62
C ALA A 151 -35.76 11.03 10.23
N ALA A 152 -34.94 11.91 9.63
CA ALA A 152 -35.18 12.45 8.30
C ALA A 152 -34.90 11.47 7.14
N PHE A 153 -34.04 10.47 7.36
CA PHE A 153 -33.60 9.50 6.33
C PHE A 153 -34.59 8.34 6.13
N VAL A 154 -35.39 8.01 7.15
CA VAL A 154 -36.44 6.98 7.07
C VAL A 154 -37.62 7.42 6.16
N GLY A 155 -37.75 8.71 5.87
CA GLY A 155 -38.84 9.27 5.04
C GLY A 155 -38.73 9.04 3.51
N THR A 156 -37.80 8.21 3.02
CA THR A 156 -37.52 8.08 1.57
C THR A 156 -37.45 6.64 1.02
N ALA A 157 -37.97 5.63 1.72
CA ALA A 157 -38.01 4.25 1.21
C ALA A 157 -39.36 3.53 1.42
N SER A 158 -39.99 3.17 0.29
CA SER A 158 -41.12 2.23 0.09
C SER A 158 -42.42 2.39 0.90
N THR A 159 -43.47 2.76 0.17
CA THR A 159 -44.84 2.28 0.35
C THR A 159 -44.92 0.74 0.39
N GLY A 160 -45.62 0.19 1.40
CA GLY A 160 -46.23 -1.15 1.35
C GLY A 160 -45.64 -2.23 2.26
N GLY A 161 -46.47 -2.83 3.12
CA GLY A 161 -46.20 -4.14 3.74
C GLY A 161 -46.15 -4.20 5.27
N THR A 162 -47.29 -4.03 5.95
CA THR A 162 -47.43 -4.29 7.40
C THR A 162 -47.82 -5.75 7.70
N THR A 163 -47.16 -6.41 8.66
CA THR A 163 -47.61 -7.71 9.20
C THR A 163 -48.26 -7.57 10.59
N SER A 164 -49.57 -7.83 10.60
CA SER A 164 -50.50 -8.08 11.71
C SER A 164 -49.97 -8.19 13.15
N GLY A 165 -50.54 -7.36 14.03
CA GLY A 165 -50.52 -7.45 15.49
C GLY A 165 -51.89 -7.14 16.13
N THR A 166 -52.98 -7.63 15.53
CA THR A 166 -54.35 -7.74 16.10
C THR A 166 -54.96 -6.51 16.81
N THR A 167 -55.58 -5.61 16.04
CA THR A 167 -56.88 -4.97 16.37
C THR A 167 -57.58 -4.61 15.02
N PRO A 168 -58.88 -4.20 14.96
CA PRO A 168 -59.79 -4.72 13.95
C PRO A 168 -59.55 -4.17 12.53
N ALA A 169 -60.12 -4.89 11.55
CA ALA A 169 -59.95 -4.62 10.12
C ALA A 169 -60.22 -3.14 9.71
N PRO A 170 -59.48 -2.59 8.73
CA PRO A 170 -59.87 -1.34 8.09
C PRO A 170 -61.22 -1.53 7.42
N VAL A 171 -62.21 -0.72 7.81
CA VAL A 171 -63.45 -0.66 7.05
C VAL A 171 -63.17 -0.02 5.70
N THR A 172 -63.50 -0.74 4.62
CA THR A 172 -63.76 -0.15 3.29
C THR A 172 -64.65 1.08 3.47
N ALA A 173 -64.47 2.11 2.63
CA ALA A 173 -65.28 3.34 2.65
C ALA A 173 -66.79 3.01 2.60
N GLY A 174 -67.38 2.88 3.80
CA GLY A 174 -68.69 2.32 4.01
C GLY A 174 -69.72 3.43 4.01
N THR A 175 -70.61 3.39 3.01
CA THR A 175 -71.83 4.18 2.87
C THR A 175 -72.28 4.81 4.18
N GLY A 176 -72.08 6.11 4.30
CA GLY A 176 -72.41 6.92 5.48
C GLY A 176 -72.40 8.39 5.10
N ASN A 177 -73.44 9.10 5.52
CA ASN A 177 -73.72 10.48 5.06
C ASN A 177 -73.34 11.54 6.10
N GLY A 178 -72.60 11.16 7.15
CA GLY A 178 -72.29 12.06 8.25
C GLY A 178 -71.24 11.53 9.22
N LEU A 179 -70.96 12.34 10.25
CA LEU A 179 -70.04 12.00 11.32
C LEU A 179 -70.59 10.84 12.16
N LYS A 180 -69.80 9.78 12.32
CA LYS A 180 -70.10 8.65 13.21
C LYS A 180 -69.39 8.87 14.54
N VAL A 181 -70.02 8.52 15.66
CA VAL A 181 -69.38 8.49 16.99
C VAL A 181 -69.77 7.21 17.71
N MET A 182 -68.81 6.59 18.39
CA MET A 182 -68.99 5.40 19.21
C MET A 182 -68.09 5.46 20.45
N LEU A 183 -68.37 4.63 21.46
CA LEU A 183 -67.42 4.38 22.53
C LEU A 183 -66.20 3.67 21.92
N ALA A 184 -64.99 4.16 22.20
CA ALA A 184 -63.76 3.54 21.72
C ALA A 184 -63.58 2.17 22.42
N THR A 185 -63.10 1.17 21.68
CA THR A 185 -62.93 -0.21 22.18
C THR A 185 -61.92 -0.34 23.32
N ASP A 186 -61.03 0.64 23.46
CA ASP A 186 -60.03 0.77 24.53
C ASP A 186 -60.46 1.73 25.65
N SER A 187 -61.76 2.02 25.77
CA SER A 187 -62.32 2.82 26.86
C SER A 187 -62.06 2.18 28.23
N PRO A 188 -61.82 2.99 29.28
CA PRO A 188 -61.57 2.51 30.64
C PRO A 188 -62.77 1.75 31.21
N ASN A 189 -62.71 0.42 31.19
CA ASN A 189 -63.72 -0.47 31.75
C ASN A 189 -63.23 -1.07 33.07
N ASN A 190 -63.99 -0.87 34.15
CA ASN A 190 -63.72 -1.41 35.49
C ASN A 190 -62.29 -1.12 36.04
N ILE A 191 -61.70 0.02 35.66
CA ILE A 191 -60.43 0.47 36.25
C ILE A 191 -60.67 1.10 37.63
N ALA A 192 -59.69 1.01 38.52
CA ALA A 192 -59.68 1.75 39.77
C ALA A 192 -59.14 3.18 39.53
N LEU A 193 -59.88 4.17 40.01
CA LEU A 193 -59.42 5.56 40.16
C LEU A 193 -58.99 5.77 41.61
N VAL A 194 -57.98 6.60 41.86
CA VAL A 194 -57.55 6.96 43.22
C VAL A 194 -58.12 8.33 43.59
N GLN A 195 -58.67 8.46 44.80
CA GLN A 195 -59.13 9.75 45.32
C GLN A 195 -57.97 10.76 45.39
N GLY A 196 -58.19 12.00 44.96
CA GLY A 196 -57.14 13.04 44.91
C GLY A 196 -56.20 12.97 43.71
N GLN A 197 -56.39 12.02 42.77
CA GLN A 197 -55.59 11.94 41.54
C GLN A 197 -56.00 13.00 40.51
N ALA A 198 -55.08 13.34 39.60
CA ALA A 198 -55.39 14.19 38.45
C ALA A 198 -55.85 13.35 37.25
N ILE A 199 -56.60 13.99 36.33
CA ILE A 199 -56.89 13.51 34.96
C ILE A 199 -57.18 11.99 34.83
N GLY A 200 -57.93 11.41 35.77
CA GLY A 200 -58.38 10.03 35.75
C GLY A 200 -59.28 9.74 34.56
N SER A 201 -59.06 8.60 33.89
CA SER A 201 -59.75 8.28 32.63
C SER A 201 -61.18 7.78 32.87
N LEU A 202 -62.18 8.47 32.30
CA LEU A 202 -63.60 8.16 32.49
C LEU A 202 -64.25 7.47 31.28
N ALA A 203 -63.89 7.89 30.06
CA ALA A 203 -64.34 7.26 28.82
C ALA A 203 -63.46 7.71 27.63
N LYS A 204 -63.50 6.96 26.52
CA LYS A 204 -62.94 7.38 25.23
C LYS A 204 -64.00 7.27 24.15
N PHE A 205 -64.12 8.27 23.28
CA PHE A 205 -65.08 8.29 22.17
C PHE A 205 -64.34 8.41 20.85
N THR A 206 -64.58 7.46 19.95
CA THR A 206 -64.01 7.48 18.59
C THR A 206 -65.01 8.15 17.66
N PHE A 207 -64.61 9.26 17.07
CA PHE A 207 -65.32 9.92 15.98
C PHE A 207 -64.74 9.42 14.65
N ALA A 208 -65.59 9.13 13.67
CA ALA A 208 -65.18 8.66 12.35
C ALA A 208 -65.90 9.46 11.27
N ASN A 209 -65.14 9.99 10.31
CA ASN A 209 -65.66 10.78 9.19
C ASN A 209 -65.59 9.96 7.90
N PRO A 210 -66.66 9.27 7.48
CA PRO A 210 -66.70 8.53 6.21
C PRO A 210 -66.87 9.44 4.98
N THR A 211 -66.96 10.77 5.15
CA THR A 211 -67.23 11.72 4.06
C THR A 211 -65.94 12.23 3.40
N ALA A 212 -66.09 12.88 2.25
CA ALA A 212 -64.98 13.42 1.45
C ALA A 212 -64.49 14.82 1.87
N SER A 213 -65.01 15.37 2.98
CA SER A 213 -64.63 16.70 3.49
C SER A 213 -64.44 16.68 4.99
N ASP A 214 -63.57 17.54 5.51
CA ASP A 214 -63.29 17.65 6.95
C ASP A 214 -64.52 18.09 7.75
N ILE A 215 -64.80 17.38 8.85
CA ILE A 215 -65.89 17.71 9.77
C ILE A 215 -65.30 18.29 11.06
N LYS A 216 -65.66 19.53 11.37
CA LYS A 216 -65.30 20.21 12.62
C LYS A 216 -66.33 19.88 13.70
N VAL A 217 -65.90 19.45 14.88
CA VAL A 217 -66.75 19.28 16.05
C VAL A 217 -66.65 20.54 16.91
N THR A 218 -67.77 21.18 17.23
CA THR A 218 -67.82 22.47 17.93
C THR A 218 -68.42 22.37 19.33
N ASN A 219 -69.25 21.35 19.60
CA ASN A 219 -69.81 21.10 20.93
C ASN A 219 -69.82 19.60 21.25
N LEU A 220 -69.47 19.26 22.50
CA LEU A 220 -69.73 17.96 23.09
C LEU A 220 -70.38 18.16 24.48
N ALA A 221 -71.56 17.58 24.68
CA ALA A 221 -72.27 17.59 25.95
C ALA A 221 -72.32 16.19 26.55
N PHE A 222 -72.18 16.11 27.87
CA PHE A 222 -72.06 14.87 28.61
C PHE A 222 -72.93 14.87 29.87
N LYS A 223 -73.18 13.68 30.40
CA LYS A 223 -73.65 13.45 31.77
C LYS A 223 -72.70 12.53 32.52
N ARG A 224 -72.46 12.84 33.79
CA ARG A 224 -71.86 11.94 34.78
C ARG A 224 -72.86 10.83 35.10
N ILE A 225 -72.37 9.59 35.15
CA ILE A 225 -73.13 8.39 35.48
C ILE A 225 -72.47 7.66 36.67
N GLY A 226 -73.19 6.71 37.29
CA GLY A 226 -72.74 6.00 38.49
C GLY A 226 -73.14 6.69 39.80
N VAL A 227 -72.92 6.00 40.92
CA VAL A 227 -73.25 6.48 42.27
C VAL A 227 -72.10 7.32 42.83
N SER A 228 -72.12 8.61 42.51
CA SER A 228 -71.16 9.63 42.94
C SER A 228 -71.79 11.01 43.10
N ASN A 229 -71.07 11.93 43.75
CA ASN A 229 -71.43 13.35 43.82
C ASN A 229 -70.90 14.11 42.59
N ASP A 230 -71.49 15.26 42.24
CA ASP A 230 -70.94 16.12 41.16
C ASP A 230 -69.54 16.65 41.50
N SER A 231 -69.30 16.99 42.77
CA SER A 231 -67.99 17.43 43.27
C SER A 231 -66.88 16.37 43.19
N THR A 232 -67.20 15.11 42.92
CA THR A 232 -66.21 14.03 42.75
C THR A 232 -65.35 14.24 41.52
N LEU A 233 -65.89 14.89 40.48
CA LEU A 233 -65.16 15.32 39.29
C LEU A 233 -64.87 16.82 39.40
N SER A 234 -63.72 17.18 39.98
CA SER A 234 -63.39 18.59 40.31
C SER A 234 -63.12 19.44 39.08
N ASN A 235 -62.49 18.85 38.06
CA ASN A 235 -62.31 19.41 36.73
C ASN A 235 -62.45 18.26 35.73
N VAL A 236 -63.18 18.46 34.63
CA VAL A 236 -63.25 17.50 33.51
C VAL A 236 -62.61 18.13 32.27
N TYR A 237 -61.84 17.37 31.52
CA TYR A 237 -61.09 17.83 30.35
C TYR A 237 -61.30 16.88 29.16
N LEU A 238 -61.19 17.42 27.95
CA LEU A 238 -61.03 16.64 26.72
C LEU A 238 -59.55 16.51 26.35
N TYR A 239 -59.13 15.30 26.00
CA TYR A 239 -57.77 15.00 25.52
C TYR A 239 -57.82 14.19 24.22
N ASN A 240 -56.90 14.46 23.30
CA ASN A 240 -56.51 13.52 22.27
C ASN A 240 -55.10 13.04 22.63
N GLU A 241 -54.97 11.75 22.96
CA GLU A 241 -53.73 11.16 23.50
C GLU A 241 -53.18 11.96 24.71
N ALA A 242 -51.97 12.52 24.61
CA ALA A 242 -51.37 13.38 25.63
C ALA A 242 -51.80 14.86 25.52
N LYS A 243 -52.38 15.29 24.39
CA LYS A 243 -52.75 16.69 24.14
C LYS A 243 -54.11 17.04 24.72
N ARG A 244 -54.15 18.00 25.65
CA ARG A 244 -55.38 18.64 26.12
C ARG A 244 -56.02 19.46 24.99
N LEU A 245 -57.32 19.29 24.76
CA LEU A 245 -58.08 19.99 23.72
C LEU A 245 -58.81 21.24 24.23
N THR A 246 -59.15 21.26 25.53
CA THR A 246 -60.00 22.30 26.13
C THR A 246 -59.49 22.73 27.51
N ASP A 247 -59.98 23.86 28.00
CA ASP A 247 -59.98 24.14 29.44
C ASP A 247 -60.95 23.20 30.19
N SER A 248 -60.94 23.24 31.52
CA SER A 248 -61.80 22.37 32.33
C SER A 248 -63.27 22.79 32.31
N ALA A 249 -64.15 21.81 32.25
CA ALA A 249 -65.56 21.94 32.58
C ALA A 249 -65.81 21.50 34.03
N GLY A 250 -66.68 22.22 34.74
CA GLY A 250 -67.24 21.77 36.02
C GLY A 250 -68.52 20.95 35.80
N VAL A 251 -68.81 20.01 36.71
CA VAL A 251 -70.04 19.21 36.67
C VAL A 251 -71.13 19.87 37.51
N SER A 252 -72.34 19.99 36.96
CA SER A 252 -73.49 20.56 37.66
C SER A 252 -74.79 19.84 37.28
N ASN A 253 -75.53 19.38 38.29
CA ASN A 253 -76.73 18.56 38.14
C ASN A 253 -76.50 17.37 37.19
N THR A 254 -75.41 16.63 37.42
CA THR A 254 -74.82 15.58 36.57
C THR A 254 -74.29 16.02 35.20
N ALA A 255 -74.60 17.21 34.68
CA ALA A 255 -74.25 17.62 33.32
C ALA A 255 -72.92 18.42 33.25
N PHE A 256 -72.24 18.34 32.11
CA PHE A 256 -71.13 19.22 31.74
C PHE A 256 -71.00 19.27 30.20
N ASN A 257 -70.43 20.35 29.67
CA ASN A 257 -70.26 20.54 28.23
C ASN A 257 -68.93 21.23 27.88
N PHE A 258 -68.50 21.02 26.65
CA PHE A 258 -67.39 21.73 26.02
C PHE A 258 -67.90 22.38 24.73
N ASN A 259 -67.52 23.64 24.50
CA ASN A 259 -67.99 24.41 23.37
C ASN A 259 -66.88 25.34 22.86
N ASP A 260 -66.48 25.16 21.61
CA ASP A 260 -65.59 26.07 20.89
C ASP A 260 -66.29 26.49 19.58
N PRO A 261 -66.60 27.78 19.37
CA PRO A 261 -67.26 28.26 18.15
C PRO A 261 -66.45 28.06 16.86
N THR A 262 -65.14 27.80 16.97
CA THR A 262 -64.23 27.59 15.83
C THR A 262 -64.06 26.11 15.51
N ALA A 263 -63.61 25.31 16.48
CA ALA A 263 -63.65 23.85 16.55
C ALA A 263 -63.00 23.35 17.86
N LEU A 264 -63.62 22.40 18.56
CA LEU A 264 -62.96 21.61 19.61
C LEU A 264 -61.88 20.70 19.01
N PHE A 265 -62.16 20.14 17.83
CA PHE A 265 -61.23 19.39 16.98
C PHE A 265 -61.83 19.23 15.57
N THR A 266 -61.00 18.82 14.62
CA THR A 266 -61.42 18.48 13.25
C THR A 266 -61.17 17.00 13.01
N VAL A 267 -62.13 16.31 12.41
CA VAL A 267 -62.00 14.93 11.95
C VAL A 267 -61.81 14.96 10.42
N PRO A 268 -60.59 14.69 9.90
CA PRO A 268 -60.33 14.80 8.48
C PRO A 268 -61.16 13.81 7.64
N ALA A 269 -61.34 14.12 6.36
CA ALA A 269 -62.02 13.23 5.41
C ALA A 269 -61.45 11.80 5.43
N GLY A 270 -62.33 10.79 5.55
CA GLY A 270 -61.98 9.37 5.61
C GLY A 270 -61.36 8.89 6.94
N GLN A 271 -61.04 9.77 7.88
CA GLN A 271 -60.23 9.46 9.07
C GLN A 271 -61.07 9.30 10.35
N THR A 272 -60.42 8.78 11.40
CA THR A 272 -60.96 8.75 12.76
C THR A 272 -60.21 9.73 13.69
N TYR A 273 -60.86 10.12 14.79
CA TYR A 273 -60.28 10.96 15.83
C TYR A 273 -60.84 10.52 17.19
N THR A 274 -59.97 10.15 18.13
CA THR A 274 -60.38 9.64 19.45
C THR A 274 -60.23 10.73 20.51
N VAL A 275 -61.29 10.97 21.29
CA VAL A 275 -61.31 11.92 22.40
C VAL A 275 -61.48 11.17 23.71
N SER A 276 -60.53 11.34 24.63
CA SER A 276 -60.60 10.86 26.01
C SER A 276 -61.22 11.93 26.90
N VAL A 277 -62.16 11.53 27.76
CA VAL A 277 -62.70 12.37 28.83
C VAL A 277 -61.96 12.00 30.11
N LEU A 278 -61.16 12.94 30.62
CA LEU A 278 -60.32 12.78 31.80
C LEU A 278 -60.77 13.74 32.91
N ALA A 279 -60.61 13.39 34.19
CA ALA A 279 -61.03 14.28 35.27
C ALA A 279 -60.16 14.23 36.54
N ASP A 280 -60.00 15.37 37.19
CA ASP A 280 -59.40 15.46 38.52
C ASP A 280 -60.39 14.92 39.57
N ILE A 281 -59.98 13.92 40.34
CA ILE A 281 -60.85 13.21 41.29
C ILE A 281 -60.70 13.83 42.67
N ALA A 282 -61.78 14.30 43.27
CA ALA A 282 -61.73 14.93 44.59
C ALA A 282 -61.24 13.95 45.69
N GLY A 283 -60.57 14.49 46.72
CA GLY A 283 -60.22 13.72 47.91
C GLY A 283 -61.45 13.24 48.70
N SER A 284 -61.28 12.21 49.53
CA SER A 284 -62.36 11.65 50.38
C SER A 284 -63.58 11.11 49.61
N THR A 285 -63.36 10.57 48.40
CA THR A 285 -64.42 10.04 47.52
C THR A 285 -64.36 8.51 47.34
N SER A 286 -63.45 7.82 48.04
CA SER A 286 -63.34 6.35 48.02
C SER A 286 -64.69 5.65 48.26
N GLY A 287 -64.96 4.60 47.48
CA GLY A 287 -66.22 3.84 47.50
C GLY A 287 -67.27 4.34 46.51
N GLN A 288 -67.11 5.54 45.93
CA GLN A 288 -68.01 6.03 44.89
C GLN A 288 -67.74 5.38 43.53
N GLN A 289 -68.78 5.32 42.70
CA GLN A 289 -68.68 4.90 41.30
C GLN A 289 -69.00 6.08 40.38
N VAL A 290 -68.13 6.31 39.41
CA VAL A 290 -68.23 7.44 38.48
C VAL A 290 -67.93 6.98 37.06
N GLY A 291 -68.59 7.58 36.08
CA GLY A 291 -68.34 7.39 34.66
C GLY A 291 -68.97 8.53 33.88
N VAL A 292 -68.88 8.51 32.55
CA VAL A 292 -69.48 9.55 31.69
C VAL A 292 -70.24 8.95 30.51
N GLN A 293 -71.27 9.67 30.09
CA GLN A 293 -72.13 9.35 28.95
C GLN A 293 -72.15 10.58 28.02
N LEU A 294 -71.87 10.40 26.74
CA LEU A 294 -71.96 11.45 25.72
C LEU A 294 -73.43 11.62 25.30
N THR A 295 -74.00 12.81 25.51
CA THR A 295 -75.43 13.07 25.31
C THR A 295 -75.74 13.93 24.08
N ALA A 296 -74.82 14.80 23.65
CA ALA A 296 -74.96 15.56 22.40
C ALA A 296 -73.61 15.82 21.72
N VAL A 297 -73.63 15.90 20.39
CA VAL A 297 -72.51 16.29 19.53
C VAL A 297 -73.02 17.36 18.57
N THR A 298 -72.30 18.47 18.43
CA THR A 298 -72.53 19.47 17.36
C THR A 298 -71.30 19.55 16.47
N SER A 299 -71.52 19.53 15.16
CA SER A 299 -70.47 19.54 14.16
C SER A 299 -70.88 20.30 12.89
N SER A 300 -69.90 20.65 12.05
CA SER A 300 -70.12 21.34 10.77
C SER A 300 -70.77 20.46 9.69
N GLY A 301 -70.72 19.14 9.86
CA GLY A 301 -71.47 18.16 9.08
C GLY A 301 -72.55 17.47 9.93
N THR A 302 -73.54 16.88 9.28
CA THR A 302 -74.59 16.07 9.93
C THR A 302 -74.01 14.84 10.63
N LEU A 303 -74.65 14.41 11.71
CA LEU A 303 -74.40 13.09 12.29
C LEU A 303 -74.95 12.00 11.37
N ASP A 304 -74.27 10.85 11.29
CA ASP A 304 -74.77 9.70 10.53
C ASP A 304 -76.00 9.07 11.21
N SER A 305 -76.93 8.55 10.42
CA SER A 305 -78.09 7.77 10.88
C SER A 305 -77.75 6.58 11.79
N SER A 306 -76.51 6.05 11.75
CA SER A 306 -76.06 4.99 12.65
C SER A 306 -75.71 5.46 14.06
N VAL A 307 -75.71 6.77 14.33
CA VAL A 307 -75.38 7.33 15.66
C VAL A 307 -76.61 7.33 16.56
N SER A 308 -76.60 6.45 17.56
CA SER A 308 -77.56 6.50 18.68
C SER A 308 -76.95 7.26 19.86
N LEU A 309 -77.48 8.45 20.15
CA LEU A 309 -77.20 9.18 21.38
C LEU A 309 -78.29 8.87 22.43
N PRO A 310 -77.95 8.72 23.71
CA PRO A 310 -76.61 8.93 24.28
C PRO A 310 -75.68 7.70 24.17
N VAL A 311 -74.38 7.94 24.01
CA VAL A 311 -73.34 6.88 24.01
C VAL A 311 -72.78 6.71 25.43
N ASN A 312 -72.99 5.55 26.03
CA ASN A 312 -72.52 5.22 27.38
C ASN A 312 -71.03 4.90 27.41
N GLY A 313 -70.30 5.50 28.35
CA GLY A 313 -69.06 4.92 28.89
C GLY A 313 -69.35 3.91 30.00
N TYR A 314 -68.28 3.29 30.50
CA TYR A 314 -68.34 2.44 31.70
C TYR A 314 -68.25 3.29 32.98
N THR A 315 -68.56 2.68 34.13
CA THR A 315 -68.31 3.24 35.45
C THR A 315 -67.02 2.67 36.04
N GLN A 316 -66.18 3.53 36.58
CA GLN A 316 -64.98 3.22 37.34
C GLN A 316 -65.27 3.34 38.85
N THR A 317 -64.54 2.59 39.68
CA THR A 317 -64.65 2.69 41.15
C THR A 317 -63.53 3.57 41.69
N VAL A 318 -63.85 4.52 42.57
CA VAL A 318 -62.85 5.32 43.28
C VAL A 318 -62.39 4.59 44.54
N SER A 319 -61.07 4.51 44.73
CA SER A 319 -60.41 3.82 45.84
C SER A 319 -59.51 4.75 46.65
N ALA A 320 -59.29 4.42 47.91
CA ALA A 320 -58.31 5.07 48.76
C ALA A 320 -56.92 4.47 48.54
N ALA A 321 -55.97 5.32 48.11
CA ALA A 321 -54.54 5.03 48.12
C ALA A 321 -53.77 6.34 48.30
N THR A 322 -52.56 6.28 48.87
CA THR A 322 -51.66 7.44 48.97
C THR A 322 -50.91 7.60 47.65
N LEU A 323 -50.96 8.80 47.07
CA LEU A 323 -50.23 9.17 45.85
C LEU A 323 -48.89 9.86 46.17
N ALA A 324 -47.98 9.87 45.20
CA ALA A 324 -46.87 10.80 45.11
C ALA A 324 -47.35 12.26 45.06
N THR A 325 -46.48 13.19 45.43
CA THR A 325 -46.76 14.64 45.33
C THR A 325 -45.71 15.36 44.47
N ALA A 326 -46.15 16.40 43.77
CA ALA A 326 -45.29 17.31 43.01
C ALA A 326 -45.69 18.75 43.32
N ASP A 327 -44.94 19.39 44.23
CA ASP A 327 -45.28 20.70 44.79
C ASP A 327 -44.35 21.79 44.25
N PHE A 328 -44.87 22.70 43.43
CA PHE A 328 -44.09 23.80 42.85
C PHE A 328 -43.87 24.93 43.86
N ASN A 329 -42.65 25.47 43.92
CA ASN A 329 -42.33 26.58 44.80
C ASN A 329 -42.98 27.90 44.35
N THR A 330 -43.11 28.86 45.26
CA THR A 330 -43.69 30.18 45.02
C THR A 330 -42.81 31.05 44.10
N THR A 331 -41.49 30.90 44.18
CA THR A 331 -40.48 31.65 43.40
C THR A 331 -40.24 31.03 42.03
N THR A 332 -40.07 31.88 41.02
CA THR A 332 -39.71 31.50 39.64
C THR A 332 -38.55 32.37 39.16
N ASN A 333 -37.76 31.84 38.23
CA ASN A 333 -36.69 32.57 37.55
C ASN A 333 -37.01 32.64 36.03
N PRO A 334 -36.39 33.56 35.27
CA PRO A 334 -35.53 34.64 35.73
C PRO A 334 -36.30 35.74 36.49
N ALA A 335 -35.57 36.48 37.32
CA ALA A 335 -36.07 37.58 38.13
C ALA A 335 -35.68 38.98 37.60
N VAL A 336 -35.30 39.07 36.32
CA VAL A 336 -34.86 40.32 35.66
C VAL A 336 -35.97 40.95 34.82
N THR A 337 -35.92 42.26 34.62
CA THR A 337 -36.87 43.06 33.84
C THR A 337 -36.37 43.45 32.45
N THR A 338 -35.07 43.31 32.19
CA THR A 338 -34.39 43.57 30.91
C THR A 338 -33.31 42.51 30.67
N MET A 339 -32.98 42.23 29.41
CA MET A 339 -31.86 41.37 29.03
C MET A 339 -31.39 41.62 27.59
N ALA A 340 -30.09 41.45 27.36
CA ALA A 340 -29.52 41.44 26.02
C ALA A 340 -29.82 40.12 25.32
N ALA A 341 -30.16 40.18 24.03
CA ALA A 341 -30.32 39.03 23.17
C ALA A 341 -29.05 38.14 23.18
N GLN A 342 -29.23 36.85 23.47
CA GLN A 342 -28.16 35.88 23.65
C GLN A 342 -28.70 34.44 23.53
N ASP A 343 -27.83 33.50 23.18
CA ASP A 343 -28.13 32.07 23.16
C ASP A 343 -28.18 31.48 24.60
N ASP A 344 -28.79 30.30 24.77
CA ASP A 344 -28.85 29.54 26.03
C ASP A 344 -29.46 30.28 27.25
N TYR A 345 -30.23 31.34 27.03
CA TYR A 345 -30.83 32.13 28.11
C TYR A 345 -31.92 31.35 28.86
N THR A 346 -31.91 31.43 30.20
CA THR A 346 -32.96 30.81 31.03
C THR A 346 -34.24 31.62 30.97
N VAL A 347 -35.24 31.14 30.22
CA VAL A 347 -36.54 31.82 30.04
C VAL A 347 -37.56 31.46 31.11
N TRP A 348 -37.39 30.34 31.81
CA TRP A 348 -38.22 29.94 32.97
C TRP A 348 -37.50 28.90 33.84
N SER A 349 -37.54 29.04 35.18
CA SER A 349 -37.28 27.91 36.10
C SER A 349 -38.10 27.98 37.38
N ASN A 350 -38.34 26.81 37.99
CA ASN A 350 -38.98 26.66 39.30
C ASN A 350 -38.44 25.40 40.00
N SER A 351 -38.35 25.44 41.33
CA SER A 351 -38.02 24.25 42.13
C SER A 351 -39.28 23.51 42.53
N THR A 352 -39.41 22.26 42.10
CA THR A 352 -40.52 21.36 42.44
C THR A 352 -40.06 20.36 43.50
N ILE A 353 -40.83 20.18 44.58
CA ILE A 353 -40.58 19.17 45.60
C ILE A 353 -41.37 17.91 45.25
N ILE A 354 -40.66 16.80 45.03
CA ILE A 354 -41.25 15.49 44.79
C ILE A 354 -41.32 14.72 46.13
N GLY A 355 -42.53 14.38 46.57
CA GLY A 355 -42.80 13.77 47.87
C GLY A 355 -43.47 12.40 47.80
N THR A 356 -43.43 11.67 48.92
CA THR A 356 -43.87 10.28 49.11
C THR A 356 -43.05 9.24 48.33
N ARG A 357 -42.93 9.38 47.00
CA ARG A 357 -42.17 8.49 46.11
C ARG A 357 -41.81 9.21 44.80
N ALA A 358 -41.08 8.54 43.93
CA ALA A 358 -40.70 9.08 42.63
C ALA A 358 -41.91 9.30 41.70
N VAL A 359 -41.73 10.18 40.71
CA VAL A 359 -42.73 10.47 39.68
C VAL A 359 -42.15 10.34 38.28
N LYS A 360 -43.01 10.13 37.29
CA LYS A 360 -42.72 10.24 35.86
C LYS A 360 -43.31 11.54 35.34
N LEU A 361 -42.52 12.44 34.77
CA LEU A 361 -43.01 13.59 34.01
C LEU A 361 -43.29 13.13 32.57
N GLU A 362 -44.56 13.16 32.16
CA GLU A 362 -45.03 12.73 30.83
C GLU A 362 -45.23 13.90 29.86
N SER A 363 -45.51 15.10 30.36
CA SER A 363 -45.56 16.31 29.51
C SER A 363 -45.34 17.57 30.35
N PHE A 364 -44.70 18.57 29.75
CA PHE A 364 -44.49 19.88 30.37
C PHE A 364 -44.75 21.00 29.35
N GLN A 365 -45.64 21.94 29.68
CA GLN A 365 -46.01 23.05 28.80
C GLN A 365 -45.81 24.39 29.49
N LEU A 366 -45.16 25.33 28.79
CA LEU A 366 -45.15 26.75 29.15
C LEU A 366 -45.91 27.56 28.11
N ARG A 367 -46.52 28.67 28.51
CA ARG A 367 -47.09 29.67 27.59
C ARG A 367 -46.31 30.97 27.68
N ASN A 368 -45.94 31.55 26.54
CA ASN A 368 -45.48 32.94 26.48
C ASN A 368 -46.69 33.88 26.62
N ILE A 369 -46.59 34.84 27.54
CA ILE A 369 -47.60 35.90 27.76
C ILE A 369 -47.02 37.31 27.57
N GLY A 370 -45.79 37.42 27.04
CA GLY A 370 -45.18 38.67 26.58
C GLY A 370 -45.53 39.03 25.12
N SER A 371 -45.02 40.17 24.64
CA SER A 371 -45.28 40.71 23.29
C SER A 371 -44.27 40.29 22.20
N VAL A 372 -43.23 39.52 22.56
CA VAL A 372 -42.20 39.04 21.62
C VAL A 372 -42.78 38.16 20.51
N ALA A 373 -42.25 38.23 19.29
CA ALA A 373 -42.73 37.38 18.20
C ALA A 373 -42.20 35.94 18.37
N ARG A 374 -42.97 34.96 17.89
CA ARG A 374 -42.68 33.52 18.05
C ARG A 374 -41.38 33.05 17.37
N THR A 375 -40.85 33.88 16.46
CA THR A 375 -39.59 33.71 15.74
C THR A 375 -38.39 34.33 16.44
N ASP A 376 -38.60 35.23 17.39
CA ASP A 376 -37.53 36.01 18.02
C ASP A 376 -36.85 35.23 19.15
N ILE A 377 -37.49 34.18 19.66
CA ILE A 377 -36.96 33.24 20.66
C ILE A 377 -37.17 31.80 20.15
N GLN A 378 -36.10 31.01 20.11
CA GLN A 378 -36.07 29.69 19.48
C GLN A 378 -35.34 28.63 20.33
N ASN A 379 -35.36 27.38 19.86
CA ASN A 379 -34.60 26.25 20.40
C ASN A 379 -34.77 26.00 21.91
N PHE A 380 -36.01 25.98 22.40
CA PHE A 380 -36.34 25.76 23.80
C PHE A 380 -35.88 24.36 24.26
N ARG A 381 -35.09 24.29 25.35
CA ARG A 381 -34.52 23.05 25.91
C ARG A 381 -34.95 22.89 27.38
N LEU A 382 -35.78 21.88 27.68
CA LEU A 382 -36.14 21.54 29.07
C LEU A 382 -34.97 20.82 29.76
N HIS A 383 -34.68 21.23 30.98
CA HIS A 383 -33.69 20.63 31.86
C HIS A 383 -34.34 20.25 33.19
N VAL A 384 -34.02 19.07 33.71
CA VAL A 384 -34.43 18.60 35.05
C VAL A 384 -33.16 18.29 35.85
N LYS A 385 -33.02 18.90 37.03
CA LYS A 385 -31.79 18.83 37.86
C LYS A 385 -30.50 19.12 37.06
N GLY A 386 -30.58 20.05 36.11
CA GLY A 386 -29.45 20.48 35.26
C GLY A 386 -29.17 19.63 34.02
N VAL A 387 -29.86 18.49 33.83
CA VAL A 387 -29.70 17.62 32.65
C VAL A 387 -30.79 17.92 31.62
N GLN A 388 -30.44 18.14 30.34
CA GLN A 388 -31.44 18.30 29.28
C GLN A 388 -32.26 17.01 29.13
N VAL A 389 -33.58 17.14 29.08
CA VAL A 389 -34.52 16.04 28.88
C VAL A 389 -35.31 16.24 27.59
N GLY A 390 -35.35 15.20 26.74
CA GLY A 390 -35.99 15.23 25.43
C GLY A 390 -35.28 16.10 24.39
N SER A 391 -35.93 16.22 23.23
CA SER A 391 -35.50 17.09 22.13
C SER A 391 -35.83 18.56 22.41
N ALA A 392 -35.02 19.46 21.83
CA ALA A 392 -35.35 20.87 21.82
C ALA A 392 -36.63 21.12 21.00
N VAL A 393 -37.47 22.07 21.46
CA VAL A 393 -38.62 22.57 20.73
C VAL A 393 -38.18 23.81 19.94
N ALA A 394 -38.19 23.73 18.61
CA ALA A 394 -37.56 24.75 17.76
C ALA A 394 -38.16 26.16 17.90
N SER A 395 -39.48 26.27 18.09
CA SER A 395 -40.21 27.55 18.11
C SER A 395 -41.44 27.51 19.01
N ILE A 396 -41.96 28.69 19.37
CA ILE A 396 -43.25 28.82 20.05
C ILE A 396 -44.38 28.43 19.07
N ALA A 397 -45.34 27.62 19.53
CA ALA A 397 -46.49 27.16 18.74
C ALA A 397 -47.53 28.27 18.50
N SER A 398 -48.49 28.02 17.61
CA SER A 398 -49.50 29.00 17.17
C SER A 398 -50.49 29.45 18.25
N ASP A 399 -50.51 28.77 19.40
CA ASP A 399 -51.29 29.04 20.61
C ASP A 399 -50.46 29.71 21.73
N ASP A 400 -49.26 30.17 21.39
CA ASP A 400 -48.24 30.76 22.26
C ASP A 400 -47.60 29.78 23.26
N THR A 401 -47.76 28.47 23.05
CA THR A 401 -47.19 27.45 23.94
C THR A 401 -45.86 26.87 23.44
N VAL A 402 -45.06 26.38 24.39
CA VAL A 402 -43.89 25.53 24.17
C VAL A 402 -44.19 24.24 24.94
N THR A 403 -44.37 23.13 24.22
CA THR A 403 -44.77 21.84 24.80
C THR A 403 -43.65 20.82 24.63
N PHE A 404 -43.18 20.28 25.75
CA PHE A 404 -42.27 19.14 25.81
C PHE A 404 -43.11 17.88 26.08
N ASP A 405 -43.10 16.94 25.14
CA ASP A 405 -43.81 15.67 25.24
C ASP A 405 -42.82 14.54 25.58
N PHE A 406 -43.12 13.83 26.67
CA PHE A 406 -42.37 12.68 27.18
C PHE A 406 -43.28 11.45 27.29
N SER A 407 -44.50 11.46 26.77
CA SER A 407 -45.49 10.40 26.95
C SER A 407 -44.98 9.02 26.47
N ALA A 408 -44.17 9.00 25.41
CA ALA A 408 -43.51 7.79 24.91
C ALA A 408 -42.27 7.36 25.75
N ASN A 409 -41.60 8.29 26.43
CA ASN A 409 -40.40 8.04 27.24
C ASN A 409 -40.39 8.94 28.50
N PRO A 410 -41.21 8.64 29.53
CA PRO A 410 -41.44 9.57 30.63
C PRO A 410 -40.18 9.82 31.48
N VAL A 411 -39.95 11.08 31.84
CA VAL A 411 -38.77 11.48 32.61
C VAL A 411 -38.99 11.13 34.09
N ARG A 412 -38.26 10.14 34.59
CA ARG A 412 -38.31 9.76 36.01
C ARG A 412 -37.60 10.82 36.88
N ILE A 413 -38.28 11.29 37.92
CA ILE A 413 -37.78 12.25 38.90
C ILE A 413 -37.88 11.61 40.30
N GLU A 414 -36.74 11.36 40.92
CA GLU A 414 -36.66 10.85 42.30
C GLU A 414 -37.09 11.92 43.32
N THR A 415 -37.44 11.48 44.53
CA THR A 415 -37.88 12.32 45.65
C THR A 415 -36.90 13.42 46.03
N GLY A 416 -37.42 14.43 46.74
CA GLY A 416 -36.71 15.66 47.10
C GLY A 416 -36.89 16.76 46.06
N THR A 417 -36.09 17.82 46.17
CA THR A 417 -36.21 19.00 45.30
C THR A 417 -35.59 18.74 43.93
N ALA A 418 -36.31 19.11 42.87
CA ALA A 418 -35.85 19.13 41.48
C ALA A 418 -36.02 20.54 40.90
N GLU A 419 -34.96 21.14 40.35
CA GLU A 419 -35.14 22.29 39.45
C GLU A 419 -35.69 21.78 38.12
N ILE A 420 -36.80 22.35 37.67
CA ILE A 420 -37.30 22.24 36.30
C ILE A 420 -37.03 23.59 35.63
N LYS A 421 -36.26 23.59 34.54
CA LYS A 421 -35.74 24.79 33.87
C LYS A 421 -35.88 24.70 32.36
N VAL A 422 -36.31 25.78 31.71
CA VAL A 422 -36.29 25.92 30.25
C VAL A 422 -35.29 27.01 29.89
N VAL A 423 -34.34 26.66 29.01
CA VAL A 423 -33.46 27.62 28.34
C VAL A 423 -33.86 27.76 26.86
N ALA A 424 -33.57 28.89 26.24
CA ALA A 424 -33.89 29.18 24.85
C ALA A 424 -32.94 30.26 24.29
N ASP A 425 -32.82 30.32 22.98
CA ASP A 425 -31.96 31.28 22.30
C ASP A 425 -32.80 32.54 21.99
N VAL A 426 -32.44 33.69 22.59
CA VAL A 426 -33.12 34.98 22.38
C VAL A 426 -32.40 35.73 21.27
N ILE A 427 -32.96 35.68 20.07
CA ILE A 427 -32.32 36.12 18.83
C ILE A 427 -32.64 37.59 18.53
N ALA A 428 -33.91 37.97 18.71
CA ALA A 428 -34.44 39.25 18.30
C ALA A 428 -35.49 39.77 19.30
N GLY A 429 -36.24 40.80 18.89
CA GLY A 429 -37.40 41.31 19.61
C GLY A 429 -37.16 42.59 20.41
N SER A 430 -36.09 43.36 20.18
CA SER A 430 -35.77 44.61 20.92
C SER A 430 -37.00 45.46 21.25
N GLY A 431 -37.18 45.82 22.51
CA GLY A 431 -38.33 46.58 23.03
C GLY A 431 -39.64 45.79 23.20
N ASN A 432 -39.72 44.53 22.76
CA ASN A 432 -40.80 43.61 23.13
C ASN A 432 -40.43 42.88 24.44
N THR A 433 -41.44 42.31 25.10
CA THR A 433 -41.24 41.48 26.30
C THR A 433 -41.45 40.00 26.03
N PHE A 434 -40.74 39.15 26.77
CA PHE A 434 -41.12 37.75 26.92
C PHE A 434 -41.43 37.44 28.38
N GLN A 435 -42.39 36.55 28.60
CA GLN A 435 -42.75 36.07 29.92
C GLN A 435 -43.31 34.66 29.79
N PHE A 436 -42.54 33.65 30.19
CA PHE A 436 -43.02 32.26 30.16
C PHE A 436 -43.73 31.90 31.47
N SER A 437 -44.79 31.10 31.34
CA SER A 437 -45.66 30.74 32.46
C SER A 437 -46.15 29.31 32.36
N LEU A 438 -46.01 28.55 33.45
CA LEU A 438 -46.75 27.31 33.68
C LEU A 438 -48.15 27.71 34.17
N ARG A 439 -49.17 27.61 33.32
CA ARG A 439 -50.47 28.28 33.55
C ARG A 439 -51.40 27.49 34.48
N ARG A 440 -51.45 26.17 34.36
CA ARG A 440 -52.37 25.26 35.07
C ARG A 440 -51.62 24.03 35.59
N ALA A 441 -52.18 23.35 36.59
CA ALA A 441 -51.59 22.11 37.13
C ALA A 441 -51.44 21.04 36.04
N SER A 442 -52.43 20.90 35.16
CA SER A 442 -52.43 19.94 34.04
C SER A 442 -51.51 20.32 32.88
N ASP A 443 -50.81 21.46 32.93
CA ASP A 443 -49.72 21.78 32.00
C ASP A 443 -48.39 21.08 32.40
N ALA A 444 -48.31 20.51 33.62
CA ALA A 444 -47.20 19.66 34.09
C ALA A 444 -47.74 18.30 34.54
N ARG A 445 -47.67 17.30 33.66
CA ARG A 445 -48.28 15.98 33.88
C ARG A 445 -47.29 15.04 34.57
N PHE A 446 -47.48 14.84 35.87
CA PHE A 446 -46.74 13.87 36.67
C PHE A 446 -47.57 12.60 36.91
N VAL A 447 -46.93 11.44 36.88
CA VAL A 447 -47.52 10.12 37.16
C VAL A 447 -46.75 9.43 38.26
N ASP A 448 -47.46 8.89 39.23
CA ASP A 448 -46.93 8.09 40.34
C ASP A 448 -46.21 6.83 39.83
N THR A 449 -44.97 6.55 40.27
CA THR A 449 -44.21 5.42 39.70
C THR A 449 -44.76 4.04 40.06
N ASP A 450 -45.53 3.93 41.14
CA ASP A 450 -45.86 2.65 41.78
C ASP A 450 -47.34 2.30 41.57
N LEU A 451 -48.22 3.31 41.62
CA LEU A 451 -49.64 3.18 41.29
C LEU A 451 -49.94 3.43 39.81
N ASN A 452 -48.99 4.04 39.07
CA ASN A 452 -49.14 4.44 37.68
C ASN A 452 -50.40 5.30 37.41
N GLN A 453 -50.76 6.14 38.39
CA GLN A 453 -51.86 7.11 38.32
C GLN A 453 -51.32 8.54 38.20
N PRO A 454 -51.95 9.43 37.42
CA PRO A 454 -51.54 10.83 37.34
C PRO A 454 -51.82 11.56 38.65
N ILE A 455 -50.87 12.39 39.10
CA ILE A 455 -50.98 13.14 40.36
C ILE A 455 -51.29 14.61 40.10
N LEU A 456 -52.02 15.24 41.02
CA LEU A 456 -52.30 16.67 40.94
C LEU A 456 -51.09 17.47 41.41
N ALA A 457 -50.52 18.28 40.52
CA ALA A 457 -49.48 19.23 40.90
C ALA A 457 -50.04 20.31 41.84
N THR A 458 -49.29 20.65 42.89
CA THR A 458 -49.68 21.62 43.92
C THR A 458 -48.71 22.81 43.95
N ARG A 459 -48.96 23.77 44.85
CA ARG A 459 -48.07 24.91 45.11
C ARG A 459 -47.80 25.06 46.60
N GLY A 460 -46.52 25.25 46.95
CA GLY A 460 -46.05 25.76 48.24
C GLY A 460 -46.73 25.14 49.46
N GLY A 461 -46.29 23.95 49.85
CA GLY A 461 -46.83 23.22 51.00
C GLY A 461 -48.12 22.45 50.68
N GLY A 462 -48.35 22.07 49.42
CA GLY A 462 -49.52 21.29 49.02
C GLY A 462 -50.80 22.10 48.80
N SER A 463 -50.72 23.43 48.69
CA SER A 463 -51.87 24.28 48.39
C SER A 463 -52.33 24.11 46.93
N SER A 464 -53.55 24.55 46.63
CA SER A 464 -54.08 24.54 45.26
C SER A 464 -53.16 25.30 44.29
N PHE A 465 -52.94 24.72 43.11
CA PHE A 465 -52.03 25.26 42.12
C PHE A 465 -52.49 26.61 41.58
N THR A 466 -51.54 27.54 41.40
CA THR A 466 -51.75 28.80 40.67
C THR A 466 -50.58 29.06 39.74
N ALA A 467 -50.82 29.72 38.61
CA ALA A 467 -49.84 29.92 37.55
C ALA A 467 -48.46 30.37 38.05
N ARG A 468 -47.39 29.75 37.52
CA ARG A 468 -45.99 30.05 37.86
C ARG A 468 -45.39 30.89 36.72
N ASN A 469 -45.59 32.21 36.76
CA ASN A 469 -45.05 33.15 35.77
C ASN A 469 -43.60 33.52 36.11
N ALA A 470 -42.67 33.46 35.17
CA ALA A 470 -41.38 34.16 35.29
C ALA A 470 -41.59 35.68 35.33
N THR A 471 -40.53 36.46 35.61
CA THR A 471 -40.60 37.93 35.46
C THR A 471 -40.70 38.30 33.98
N SER A 472 -41.49 39.33 33.64
CA SER A 472 -41.56 39.84 32.28
C SER A 472 -40.28 40.62 31.96
N ALA A 473 -39.47 40.09 31.04
CA ALA A 473 -38.21 40.69 30.63
C ALA A 473 -38.35 41.35 29.26
N THR A 474 -37.83 42.57 29.12
CA THR A 474 -37.74 43.30 27.84
C THR A 474 -36.42 42.95 27.16
N VAL A 475 -36.44 42.72 25.85
CA VAL A 475 -35.20 42.53 25.07
C VAL A 475 -34.55 43.88 24.79
N ASP A 476 -33.26 44.02 25.08
CA ASP A 476 -32.49 45.26 24.89
C ASP A 476 -32.37 45.64 23.39
N SER A 477 -31.88 46.86 23.12
CA SER A 477 -31.59 47.35 21.75
C SER A 477 -30.50 46.56 21.05
N GLY A 478 -30.45 46.69 19.72
CA GLY A 478 -29.51 45.99 18.85
C GLY A 478 -28.05 46.15 19.21
N THR A 479 -27.28 45.08 19.01
CA THR A 479 -25.82 45.09 19.05
C THR A 479 -25.25 44.40 17.80
N VAL A 480 -24.00 44.70 17.45
CA VAL A 480 -23.26 43.98 16.41
C VAL A 480 -21.94 43.51 16.98
N SER A 481 -21.67 42.21 16.84
CA SER A 481 -20.33 41.66 17.06
C SER A 481 -19.61 41.52 15.72
N THR A 482 -18.31 41.81 15.72
CA THR A 482 -17.44 41.67 14.54
C THR A 482 -16.20 40.87 14.91
N VAL A 483 -15.91 39.82 14.16
CA VAL A 483 -14.72 38.97 14.37
C VAL A 483 -14.07 38.62 13.03
N LYS A 484 -12.75 38.36 13.02
CA LYS A 484 -12.09 37.73 11.87
C LYS A 484 -12.63 36.31 11.69
N SER A 485 -13.07 35.95 10.49
CA SER A 485 -13.49 34.58 10.20
C SER A 485 -12.30 33.61 10.20
N THR A 486 -12.52 32.37 10.63
CA THR A 486 -11.52 31.31 10.53
C THR A 486 -11.14 30.96 9.08
N ASN A 487 -12.00 31.32 8.12
CA ASN A 487 -11.78 31.14 6.68
C ASN A 487 -11.08 32.34 6.00
N SER A 488 -10.59 33.33 6.76
CA SER A 488 -9.85 34.46 6.22
C SER A 488 -8.54 33.99 5.54
N PRO A 489 -8.18 34.47 4.33
CA PRO A 489 -7.01 33.99 3.59
C PRO A 489 -5.68 34.12 4.36
N SER A 490 -4.77 33.18 4.14
CA SER A 490 -3.45 33.13 4.84
C SER A 490 -2.28 32.67 3.97
N SER A 491 -2.54 32.26 2.73
CA SER A 491 -1.50 31.88 1.76
C SER A 491 -0.84 33.11 1.16
N ASN A 492 0.42 32.98 0.73
CA ASN A 492 1.14 34.03 0.02
C ASN A 492 0.39 34.47 -1.25
N ILE A 493 0.50 35.74 -1.60
CA ILE A 493 -0.11 36.33 -2.80
C ILE A 493 1.00 36.70 -3.79
N ALA A 494 0.76 36.44 -5.08
CA ALA A 494 1.66 36.86 -6.14
C ALA A 494 1.63 38.39 -6.30
N ILE A 495 2.81 39.01 -6.43
CA ILE A 495 2.93 40.43 -6.78
C ILE A 495 2.17 40.70 -8.08
N ASP A 496 1.54 41.88 -8.21
CA ASP A 496 0.72 42.31 -9.35
C ASP A 496 -0.59 41.54 -9.59
N ALA A 497 -0.91 40.51 -8.80
CA ALA A 497 -2.19 39.81 -8.90
C ALA A 497 -3.39 40.76 -8.65
N THR A 498 -4.38 40.73 -9.54
CA THR A 498 -5.56 41.61 -9.47
C THR A 498 -6.76 40.96 -8.78
N ASN A 499 -7.59 41.77 -8.12
CA ASN A 499 -8.85 41.42 -7.47
C ASN A 499 -8.69 40.24 -6.48
N VAL A 500 -7.67 40.33 -5.63
CA VAL A 500 -7.31 39.31 -4.65
C VAL A 500 -8.12 39.52 -3.37
N LYS A 501 -8.56 38.43 -2.73
CA LYS A 501 -9.18 38.52 -1.40
C LYS A 501 -8.10 38.56 -0.32
N TRP A 502 -8.16 39.60 0.52
CA TRP A 502 -7.17 39.83 1.59
C TRP A 502 -7.67 39.43 2.98
N ALA A 503 -8.96 39.62 3.27
CA ALA A 503 -9.52 39.29 4.56
C ALA A 503 -11.01 38.91 4.47
N THR A 504 -11.45 38.07 5.42
CA THR A 504 -12.86 37.71 5.64
C THR A 504 -13.22 37.94 7.12
N PHE A 505 -14.32 38.65 7.34
CA PHE A 505 -14.86 38.97 8.66
C PHE A 505 -16.30 38.47 8.80
N GLU A 506 -16.70 38.11 10.02
CA GLU A 506 -18.06 37.74 10.39
C GLU A 506 -18.68 38.85 11.23
N LEU A 507 -19.81 39.38 10.78
CA LEU A 507 -20.62 40.33 11.53
C LEU A 507 -21.95 39.67 11.91
N ARG A 508 -22.36 39.80 13.17
CA ARG A 508 -23.62 39.23 13.69
C ARG A 508 -24.39 40.28 14.46
N ALA A 509 -25.61 40.57 14.03
CA ALA A 509 -26.56 41.40 14.76
C ALA A 509 -27.38 40.56 15.74
N ALA A 510 -27.65 41.10 16.93
CA ALA A 510 -28.50 40.50 17.95
C ALA A 510 -29.51 41.51 18.50
N GLY A 511 -30.71 41.06 18.86
CA GLY A 511 -31.81 41.89 19.37
C GLY A 511 -32.72 42.47 18.26
N GLU A 512 -32.12 42.98 17.20
CA GLU A 512 -32.85 43.50 16.03
C GLU A 512 -31.97 43.49 14.77
N ASP A 513 -32.59 43.68 13.61
CA ASP A 513 -31.85 43.95 12.38
C ASP A 513 -31.07 45.27 12.52
N VAL A 514 -29.82 45.29 12.07
CA VAL A 514 -28.95 46.47 12.16
C VAL A 514 -28.51 46.88 10.75
N LYS A 515 -28.78 48.14 10.38
CA LYS A 515 -28.26 48.75 9.16
C LYS A 515 -26.85 49.28 9.45
N VAL A 516 -25.85 48.85 8.68
CA VAL A 516 -24.50 49.40 8.74
C VAL A 516 -24.36 50.44 7.63
N GLU A 517 -24.04 51.67 8.00
CA GLU A 517 -24.01 52.81 7.09
C GLU A 517 -22.64 53.01 6.44
N SER A 518 -21.58 52.72 7.20
CA SER A 518 -20.21 52.64 6.68
C SER A 518 -19.34 51.67 7.46
N LEU A 519 -18.25 51.20 6.83
CA LEU A 519 -17.15 50.49 7.50
C LEU A 519 -15.82 51.13 7.09
N ASP A 520 -14.92 51.21 8.05
CA ASP A 520 -13.58 51.77 7.88
C ASP A 520 -12.58 50.62 7.65
N VAL A 521 -11.80 50.70 6.57
CA VAL A 521 -10.91 49.62 6.11
C VAL A 521 -9.49 50.16 5.91
N GLN A 522 -8.51 49.51 6.54
CA GLN A 522 -7.09 49.86 6.44
C GLN A 522 -6.31 48.71 5.78
N ALA A 523 -5.25 49.00 5.02
CA ALA A 523 -4.34 48.02 4.47
C ALA A 523 -2.89 48.39 4.80
N ASN A 524 -2.38 47.86 5.92
CA ASN A 524 -1.00 48.07 6.37
C ASN A 524 -0.05 47.24 5.48
N THR A 525 0.89 47.88 4.78
CA THR A 525 1.78 47.24 3.80
C THR A 525 3.25 47.48 4.12
N THR A 526 4.08 46.44 4.19
CA THR A 526 5.54 46.63 4.25
C THR A 526 6.13 46.86 2.86
N TRP A 527 6.93 47.92 2.76
CA TRP A 527 7.10 48.80 1.59
C TRP A 527 7.79 48.24 0.33
N SER A 528 7.48 48.85 -0.82
CA SER A 528 8.17 48.71 -2.10
C SER A 528 8.53 50.07 -2.74
N ALA A 529 9.76 50.22 -3.25
CA ALA A 529 10.27 51.30 -4.13
C ALA A 529 9.95 52.78 -3.76
N ALA A 530 10.98 53.62 -3.66
CA ALA A 530 10.81 55.04 -3.30
C ALA A 530 9.84 55.78 -4.24
N GLY A 531 8.77 56.37 -3.69
CA GLY A 531 7.75 57.14 -4.41
C GLY A 531 6.44 56.39 -4.74
N ALA A 532 6.31 55.09 -4.44
CA ALA A 532 5.19 54.26 -4.90
C ALA A 532 3.84 54.40 -4.14
N GLY A 533 3.80 55.10 -3.00
CA GLY A 533 2.64 55.11 -2.10
C GLY A 533 2.49 53.81 -1.30
N ALA A 534 2.02 53.89 -0.05
CA ALA A 534 1.73 52.72 0.78
C ALA A 534 0.23 52.35 0.70
N GLY A 535 -0.10 51.09 0.96
CA GLY A 535 -1.46 50.56 0.83
C GLY A 535 -1.70 49.74 -0.44
N LEU A 536 -2.96 49.37 -0.72
CA LEU A 536 -3.40 48.53 -1.85
C LEU A 536 -4.29 49.28 -2.85
N ASP A 537 -4.09 49.04 -4.14
CA ASP A 537 -4.93 49.55 -5.25
C ASP A 537 -6.32 48.87 -5.33
N ASN A 538 -7.34 49.56 -5.82
CA ASN A 538 -8.67 49.03 -6.16
C ASN A 538 -9.40 48.23 -5.06
N GLY A 539 -9.34 48.70 -3.81
CA GLY A 539 -10.06 48.14 -2.67
C GLY A 539 -11.58 48.11 -2.80
N LYS A 540 -12.20 47.01 -2.38
CA LYS A 540 -13.65 46.72 -2.49
C LYS A 540 -14.13 45.95 -1.26
N VAL A 541 -15.33 46.29 -0.78
CA VAL A 541 -16.03 45.55 0.28
C VAL A 541 -17.12 44.68 -0.36
N PHE A 542 -17.22 43.42 0.05
CA PHE A 542 -18.25 42.49 -0.39
C PHE A 542 -19.05 41.98 0.81
N LEU A 543 -20.38 42.05 0.73
CA LEU A 543 -21.33 41.49 1.69
C LEU A 543 -21.94 40.22 1.12
N ASN A 544 -21.74 39.08 1.76
CA ASN A 544 -22.28 37.78 1.35
C ASN A 544 -22.02 37.44 -0.14
N GLY A 545 -20.86 37.84 -0.66
CA GLY A 545 -20.46 37.62 -2.06
C GLY A 545 -20.92 38.68 -3.07
N VAL A 546 -21.64 39.74 -2.65
CA VAL A 546 -22.04 40.87 -3.50
C VAL A 546 -21.24 42.12 -3.11
N GLN A 547 -20.67 42.84 -4.08
CA GLN A 547 -19.95 44.09 -3.79
C GLN A 547 -20.90 45.15 -3.20
N VAL A 548 -20.48 45.80 -2.11
CA VAL A 548 -21.18 46.91 -1.47
C VAL A 548 -20.24 48.12 -1.38
N GLY A 549 -20.79 49.31 -1.56
CA GLY A 549 -20.00 50.54 -1.63
C GLY A 549 -19.26 50.73 -2.96
N SER A 550 -18.33 51.68 -2.99
CA SER A 550 -17.50 52.02 -4.17
C SER A 550 -16.17 51.25 -4.16
N THR A 551 -15.42 51.31 -5.26
CA THR A 551 -14.00 50.91 -5.28
C THR A 551 -13.14 52.10 -4.86
N LYS A 552 -12.18 51.88 -3.96
CA LYS A 552 -11.26 52.89 -3.40
C LYS A 552 -9.94 52.25 -3.01
N ASP A 553 -8.83 52.94 -3.20
CA ASP A 553 -7.51 52.47 -2.77
C ASP A 553 -7.45 52.45 -1.25
N LEU A 554 -6.89 51.37 -0.67
CA LEU A 554 -6.78 51.16 0.77
C LEU A 554 -5.43 51.70 1.25
N THR A 555 -5.40 52.59 2.23
CA THR A 555 -4.15 53.19 2.74
C THR A 555 -3.60 52.51 3.99
N ASP A 556 -2.30 52.70 4.25
CA ASP A 556 -1.55 52.03 5.34
C ASP A 556 -1.59 52.76 6.69
N ALA A 557 -1.75 54.09 6.67
CA ALA A 557 -1.70 54.95 7.87
C ALA A 557 -3.04 55.61 8.23
N THR A 558 -4.05 55.47 7.39
CA THR A 558 -5.40 56.03 7.57
C THR A 558 -6.45 55.03 7.13
N ASP A 559 -7.56 55.00 7.84
CA ASP A 559 -8.68 54.14 7.46
C ASP A 559 -9.45 54.73 6.28
N VAL A 560 -9.87 53.87 5.36
CA VAL A 560 -10.63 54.24 4.17
C VAL A 560 -12.08 53.88 4.41
N ASN A 561 -12.91 54.92 4.57
CA ASN A 561 -14.33 54.76 4.84
C ASN A 561 -15.10 54.30 3.58
N PHE A 562 -15.81 53.17 3.67
CA PHE A 562 -16.74 52.69 2.66
C PHE A 562 -18.17 52.91 3.14
N THR A 563 -18.95 53.73 2.42
CA THR A 563 -20.37 53.99 2.71
C THR A 563 -21.29 53.07 1.92
N PHE A 564 -22.32 52.53 2.56
CA PHE A 564 -23.20 51.50 1.99
C PHE A 564 -24.64 51.98 1.72
N GLY A 565 -25.06 53.11 2.29
CA GLY A 565 -26.45 53.59 2.17
C GLY A 565 -27.42 52.56 2.74
N SER A 566 -28.27 51.97 1.90
CA SER A 566 -29.22 50.91 2.30
C SER A 566 -28.77 49.49 1.90
N SER A 567 -27.55 49.30 1.38
CA SER A 567 -27.10 48.00 0.84
C SER A 567 -26.63 46.99 1.89
N MET A 568 -26.42 47.41 3.15
CA MET A 568 -25.93 46.55 4.23
C MET A 568 -26.87 46.55 5.43
N ILE A 569 -27.75 45.56 5.49
CA ILE A 569 -28.62 45.28 6.65
C ILE A 569 -28.27 43.89 7.18
N LEU A 570 -27.70 43.84 8.38
CA LEU A 570 -27.43 42.64 9.14
C LEU A 570 -28.76 42.12 9.72
N LYS A 571 -29.11 40.88 9.42
CA LYS A 571 -30.30 40.24 9.98
C LYS A 571 -30.01 39.67 11.37
N ALA A 572 -30.90 39.93 12.32
CA ALA A 572 -30.75 39.42 13.69
C ALA A 572 -30.60 37.88 13.70
N GLY A 573 -29.61 37.37 14.44
CA GLY A 573 -29.31 35.93 14.52
C GLY A 573 -28.63 35.32 13.30
N GLN A 574 -28.36 36.09 12.24
CA GLN A 574 -27.66 35.61 11.06
C GLN A 574 -26.22 36.12 11.01
N THR A 575 -25.32 35.28 10.50
CA THR A 575 -23.95 35.70 10.16
C THR A 575 -23.95 36.38 8.81
N ALA A 576 -23.47 37.62 8.77
CA ALA A 576 -23.06 38.25 7.52
C ALA A 576 -21.55 38.07 7.32
N ILE A 577 -21.15 37.72 6.11
CA ILE A 577 -19.75 37.62 5.70
C ILE A 577 -19.36 38.93 5.01
N VAL A 578 -18.30 39.56 5.50
CA VAL A 578 -17.67 40.73 4.89
C VAL A 578 -16.30 40.33 4.37
N ASP A 579 -16.16 40.28 3.03
CA ASP A 579 -14.90 40.01 2.35
C ASP A 579 -14.28 41.33 1.85
N ILE A 580 -12.97 41.50 2.02
CA ILE A 580 -12.22 42.63 1.45
C ILE A 580 -11.35 42.15 0.28
N TYR A 581 -11.55 42.77 -0.88
CA TYR A 581 -10.78 42.52 -2.10
C TYR A 581 -9.97 43.76 -2.49
N ALA A 582 -8.79 43.59 -3.08
CA ALA A 582 -7.95 44.65 -3.63
C ALA A 582 -6.89 44.05 -4.56
N ASP A 583 -6.23 44.86 -5.39
CA ASP A 583 -5.11 44.41 -6.22
C ASP A 583 -3.81 44.35 -5.39
N ALA A 584 -2.93 43.39 -5.70
CA ALA A 584 -1.59 43.25 -5.12
C ALA A 584 -0.59 44.25 -5.73
N LYS A 585 -0.98 45.53 -5.72
CA LYS A 585 -0.23 46.70 -6.18
C LYS A 585 -0.38 47.84 -5.19
N SER A 586 0.58 48.76 -5.18
CA SER A 586 0.50 49.95 -4.35
C SER A 586 -0.60 50.90 -4.79
N THR A 587 -0.98 51.86 -3.95
CA THR A 587 -1.98 52.92 -4.24
C THR A 587 -1.65 53.84 -5.43
N THR A 588 -0.54 53.63 -6.15
CA THR A 588 -0.22 54.29 -7.44
C THR A 588 -0.16 53.31 -8.62
N GLY A 589 -0.57 52.05 -8.43
CA GLY A 589 -0.52 50.97 -9.41
C GLY A 589 0.87 50.33 -9.58
N ALA A 590 1.83 50.61 -8.70
CA ALA A 590 3.19 50.08 -8.78
C ALA A 590 3.32 48.68 -8.17
N SER A 591 4.20 47.86 -8.74
CA SER A 591 4.50 46.50 -8.28
C SER A 591 5.24 46.50 -6.93
N PHE A 592 4.84 45.59 -6.05
CA PHE A 592 5.51 45.39 -4.76
C PHE A 592 6.88 44.68 -4.91
N LEU A 593 7.67 44.69 -3.82
CA LEU A 593 8.88 43.88 -3.71
C LEU A 593 8.55 42.50 -3.14
N SER A 594 9.33 41.48 -3.52
CA SER A 594 9.18 40.14 -2.94
C SER A 594 9.55 40.12 -1.46
N ASN A 595 8.80 39.33 -0.68
CA ASN A 595 8.81 39.26 0.78
C ASN A 595 8.23 40.49 1.51
N GLY A 596 7.58 41.42 0.80
CA GLY A 596 6.67 42.38 1.43
C GLY A 596 5.50 41.67 2.12
N THR A 597 4.80 42.36 3.02
CA THR A 597 3.65 41.81 3.75
C THR A 597 2.50 42.80 3.78
N VAL A 598 1.27 42.30 3.87
CA VAL A 598 0.06 43.11 3.95
C VAL A 598 -0.87 42.57 5.02
N ALA A 599 -1.44 43.46 5.84
CA ALA A 599 -2.49 43.14 6.79
C ALA A 599 -3.68 44.09 6.58
N VAL A 600 -4.84 43.53 6.27
CA VAL A 600 -6.10 44.28 6.14
C VAL A 600 -6.86 44.25 7.47
N THR A 601 -7.31 45.41 7.92
CA THR A 601 -8.01 45.61 9.20
C THR A 601 -9.34 46.31 8.97
N LEU A 602 -10.41 45.87 9.64
CA LEU A 602 -11.59 46.71 9.86
C LEU A 602 -11.34 47.60 11.06
N GLY A 603 -11.28 48.91 10.85
CA GLY A 603 -11.05 49.92 11.87
C GLY A 603 -12.25 50.08 12.82
N THR A 604 -12.00 50.68 13.98
CA THR A 604 -13.04 50.94 14.99
C THR A 604 -14.08 51.95 14.48
N GLY A 605 -15.33 51.50 14.35
CA GLY A 605 -16.45 52.35 13.89
C GLY A 605 -16.95 53.32 14.97
N SER A 606 -17.51 54.45 14.54
CA SER A 606 -18.12 55.46 15.41
C SER A 606 -19.49 55.89 14.89
N SER A 607 -20.57 55.53 15.61
CA SER A 607 -21.97 55.79 15.22
C SER A 607 -22.31 55.39 13.78
N ASN A 608 -21.64 54.36 13.26
CA ASN A 608 -21.66 53.96 11.85
C ASN A 608 -22.68 52.87 11.52
N ALA A 609 -23.50 52.47 12.48
CA ALA A 609 -24.63 51.56 12.30
C ALA A 609 -25.83 51.96 13.17
N GLN A 610 -27.03 51.50 12.79
CA GLN A 610 -28.27 51.82 13.49
C GLN A 610 -29.24 50.62 13.55
N GLY A 611 -29.81 50.36 14.73
CA GLY A 611 -30.89 49.38 14.92
C GLY A 611 -32.17 49.78 14.18
N GLN A 612 -32.77 48.86 13.41
CA GLN A 612 -33.91 49.15 12.52
C GLN A 612 -35.25 49.36 13.25
N LYS A 613 -35.36 48.97 14.52
CA LYS A 613 -36.55 49.09 15.36
C LYS A 613 -36.35 50.05 16.52
N SER A 614 -35.21 49.99 17.22
CA SER A 614 -34.91 50.90 18.34
C SER A 614 -34.38 52.27 17.90
N LEU A 615 -33.84 52.35 16.67
CA LEU A 615 -33.10 53.51 16.14
C LEU A 615 -31.83 53.86 16.94
N ALA A 616 -31.38 52.97 17.84
CA ALA A 616 -30.15 53.16 18.61
C ALA A 616 -28.92 53.20 17.70
N SER A 617 -28.01 54.14 17.98
CA SER A 617 -26.70 54.22 17.35
C SER A 617 -25.79 53.10 17.86
N ILE A 618 -25.07 52.44 16.94
CA ILE A 618 -24.20 51.30 17.20
C ILE A 618 -22.83 51.57 16.55
N ASN A 619 -21.76 51.25 17.27
CA ASN A 619 -20.39 51.23 16.73
C ASN A 619 -20.09 49.80 16.25
N THR A 620 -19.65 49.63 15.00
CA THR A 620 -19.25 48.31 14.48
C THR A 620 -18.13 48.41 13.44
N PRO A 621 -16.97 47.75 13.62
CA PRO A 621 -16.48 47.13 14.86
C PRO A 621 -16.45 48.08 16.06
N THR A 622 -16.48 47.53 17.28
CA THR A 622 -16.29 48.29 18.53
C THR A 622 -14.81 48.49 18.91
N SER A 623 -13.91 47.79 18.22
CA SER A 623 -12.46 47.87 18.31
C SER A 623 -11.87 47.31 17.00
N ASP A 624 -10.65 47.68 16.64
CA ASP A 624 -10.01 47.20 15.40
C ASP A 624 -9.99 45.67 15.29
N VAL A 625 -10.37 45.15 14.13
CA VAL A 625 -10.37 43.71 13.83
C VAL A 625 -9.42 43.45 12.67
N ALA A 626 -8.19 43.04 13.00
CA ALA A 626 -7.19 42.68 12.01
C ALA A 626 -7.49 41.34 11.33
N GLY A 627 -7.20 41.26 10.04
CA GLY A 627 -7.20 40.03 9.23
C GLY A 627 -6.01 39.13 9.55
N ASN A 628 -5.54 38.39 8.55
CA ASN A 628 -4.23 37.74 8.62
C ASN A 628 -3.19 38.64 7.94
N THR A 629 -1.95 38.59 8.41
CA THR A 629 -0.82 39.13 7.64
C THR A 629 -0.49 38.15 6.52
N ILE A 630 -0.51 38.61 5.28
CA ILE A 630 -0.20 37.82 4.08
C ILE A 630 1.12 38.30 3.48
N THR A 631 1.97 37.37 3.05
CA THR A 631 3.25 37.68 2.40
C THR A 631 3.09 37.78 0.89
N LEU A 632 3.65 38.82 0.29
CA LEU A 632 3.80 39.01 -1.14
C LEU A 632 5.09 38.33 -1.62
N SER A 633 5.03 37.62 -2.74
CA SER A 633 6.21 37.00 -3.34
C SER A 633 6.19 37.14 -4.85
N SER A 634 7.36 37.21 -5.47
CA SER A 634 7.48 36.93 -6.90
C SER A 634 7.23 35.44 -7.18
N SER A 635 6.92 35.14 -8.43
CA SER A 635 7.09 33.79 -8.97
C SER A 635 8.56 33.39 -8.97
N THR A 636 8.82 32.08 -8.86
CA THR A 636 10.16 31.50 -9.02
C THR A 636 10.10 30.20 -9.80
N LEU A 637 11.12 29.99 -10.64
CA LEU A 637 11.39 28.75 -11.35
C LEU A 637 12.81 28.32 -10.95
N THR A 638 13.01 27.03 -10.68
CA THR A 638 14.30 26.54 -10.17
C THR A 638 14.69 25.25 -10.86
N LEU A 639 15.95 25.18 -11.30
CA LEU A 639 16.59 24.01 -11.88
C LEU A 639 17.52 23.37 -10.84
N THR A 640 17.42 22.06 -10.65
CA THR A 640 18.40 21.28 -9.84
C THR A 640 18.75 19.97 -10.54
N LYS A 641 19.97 19.43 -10.31
CA LYS A 641 20.36 18.13 -10.86
C LYS A 641 19.48 17.04 -10.27
N TYR A 642 18.91 16.17 -11.10
CA TYR A 642 18.15 15.04 -10.60
C TYR A 642 19.10 14.02 -9.96
N SER A 643 19.02 13.87 -8.64
CA SER A 643 19.90 13.00 -7.84
C SER A 643 19.75 11.50 -8.15
N GLY A 644 18.61 11.08 -8.70
CA GLY A 644 18.39 9.70 -9.16
C GLY A 644 19.14 9.35 -10.46
N TYR A 645 19.87 10.30 -11.05
CA TYR A 645 20.76 10.07 -12.19
C TYR A 645 22.14 10.67 -11.90
N GLY A 646 23.11 9.81 -11.60
CA GLY A 646 24.51 10.20 -11.39
C GLY A 646 25.30 10.29 -12.68
N ASN A 647 26.57 10.68 -12.57
CA ASN A 647 27.53 10.65 -13.68
C ASN A 647 27.61 9.25 -14.31
N GLN A 648 27.76 9.18 -15.63
CA GLN A 648 27.79 7.93 -16.41
C GLN A 648 29.04 7.85 -17.28
N THR A 649 29.40 6.64 -17.70
CA THR A 649 30.32 6.43 -18.83
C THR A 649 29.55 5.78 -19.97
N LEU A 650 29.62 6.35 -21.18
CA LEU A 650 28.95 5.87 -22.40
C LEU A 650 29.97 5.76 -23.54
N ILE A 651 29.65 5.04 -24.61
CA ILE A 651 30.55 4.87 -25.76
C ILE A 651 30.05 5.63 -27.00
N ALA A 652 30.97 6.00 -27.89
CA ALA A 652 30.63 6.49 -29.22
C ALA A 652 29.75 5.46 -29.98
N GLY A 653 28.72 5.93 -30.69
CA GLY A 653 27.73 5.07 -31.36
C GLY A 653 26.50 4.72 -30.51
N THR A 654 26.41 5.16 -29.25
CA THR A 654 25.23 4.91 -28.40
C THR A 654 24.02 5.69 -28.89
N ASN A 655 23.01 4.99 -29.40
CA ASN A 655 21.72 5.58 -29.78
C ASN A 655 20.79 5.74 -28.57
N ASN A 656 20.00 6.83 -28.55
CA ASN A 656 19.11 7.22 -27.46
C ASN A 656 19.81 7.13 -26.08
N ALA A 657 21.05 7.64 -26.02
CA ALA A 657 21.77 7.87 -24.79
C ALA A 657 21.01 8.89 -23.94
N ARG A 658 20.84 8.63 -22.63
CA ARG A 658 20.49 9.68 -21.67
C ARG A 658 21.76 10.49 -21.41
N LEU A 659 21.67 11.79 -21.59
CA LEU A 659 22.81 12.72 -21.59
C LEU A 659 22.77 13.69 -20.38
N GLY A 660 21.63 13.76 -19.69
CA GLY A 660 21.46 14.57 -18.49
C GLY A 660 20.06 14.38 -17.89
N SER A 661 19.88 14.78 -16.64
CA SER A 661 18.58 14.77 -15.97
C SER A 661 18.49 15.86 -14.91
N PHE A 662 17.41 16.61 -14.93
CA PHE A 662 17.17 17.72 -14.01
C PHE A 662 15.75 17.73 -13.49
N THR A 663 15.57 18.33 -12.32
CA THR A 663 14.28 18.70 -11.76
C THR A 663 14.03 20.18 -12.01
N LEU A 664 12.86 20.47 -12.57
CA LEU A 664 12.30 21.80 -12.74
C LEU A 664 11.21 21.99 -11.68
N SER A 665 11.33 23.03 -10.86
CA SER A 665 10.45 23.27 -9.70
C SER A 665 9.90 24.69 -9.71
N THR A 666 8.63 24.85 -9.32
CA THR A 666 7.97 26.15 -9.11
C THR A 666 7.90 26.53 -7.64
N GLY A 667 7.94 27.84 -7.36
CA GLY A 667 7.69 28.39 -6.03
C GLY A 667 6.27 28.13 -5.50
N SER A 668 6.03 28.45 -4.24
CA SER A 668 4.74 28.23 -3.57
C SER A 668 3.66 29.29 -3.87
N THR A 669 4.03 30.37 -4.56
CA THR A 669 3.21 31.57 -4.73
C THR A 669 2.13 31.42 -5.80
N GLU A 670 2.51 31.02 -7.01
CA GLU A 670 1.62 30.73 -8.13
C GLU A 670 2.27 29.65 -9.03
N GLY A 671 1.54 29.18 -10.04
CA GLY A 671 2.10 28.33 -11.07
C GLY A 671 2.98 29.09 -12.07
N VAL A 672 3.74 28.36 -12.89
CA VAL A 672 4.51 28.91 -14.01
C VAL A 672 4.15 28.12 -15.27
N ASN A 673 3.84 28.84 -16.35
CA ASN A 673 3.76 28.30 -17.69
C ASN A 673 5.16 28.36 -18.29
N VAL A 674 5.87 27.23 -18.37
CA VAL A 674 7.22 27.16 -18.92
C VAL A 674 7.11 27.16 -20.45
N ASN A 675 7.75 28.15 -21.09
CA ASN A 675 7.67 28.41 -22.53
C ASN A 675 8.91 27.94 -23.30
N THR A 676 10.08 27.97 -22.68
CA THR A 676 11.34 27.55 -23.30
C THR A 676 12.19 26.76 -22.32
N LEU A 677 12.78 25.67 -22.82
CA LEU A 677 13.90 24.97 -22.19
C LEU A 677 15.07 25.03 -23.16
N THR A 678 16.23 25.52 -22.74
CA THR A 678 17.40 25.70 -23.60
C THR A 678 18.53 24.80 -23.13
N VAL A 679 18.92 23.84 -23.97
CA VAL A 679 20.10 23.00 -23.72
C VAL A 679 21.31 23.64 -24.39
N ALA A 680 22.20 24.21 -23.59
CA ALA A 680 23.48 24.73 -24.04
C ALA A 680 24.55 23.63 -24.02
N LEU A 681 25.39 23.62 -25.05
CA LEU A 681 26.48 22.67 -25.29
C LEU A 681 27.72 23.44 -25.77
N SER A 682 28.91 22.90 -25.54
CA SER A 682 30.12 23.38 -26.23
C SER A 682 30.13 22.99 -27.72
N SER A 683 31.10 23.53 -28.47
CA SER A 683 31.35 23.14 -29.86
C SER A 683 31.57 21.63 -30.01
N ASP A 684 32.30 21.04 -29.06
CA ASP A 684 32.79 19.67 -29.15
C ASP A 684 31.68 18.69 -28.74
N GLU A 685 30.89 19.06 -27.73
CA GLU A 685 29.73 18.30 -27.28
C GLU A 685 28.60 18.29 -28.33
N SER A 686 28.32 19.43 -28.98
CA SER A 686 27.35 19.48 -30.08
C SER A 686 27.85 18.77 -31.34
N ALA A 687 29.16 18.79 -31.62
CA ALA A 687 29.76 18.03 -32.70
C ALA A 687 29.68 16.49 -32.50
N THR A 688 29.58 15.99 -31.27
CA THR A 688 29.58 14.55 -30.96
C THR A 688 28.19 13.89 -30.93
N ILE A 689 27.10 14.66 -31.04
CA ILE A 689 25.72 14.11 -30.96
C ILE A 689 24.83 14.45 -32.17
N THR A 690 23.76 13.69 -32.36
CA THR A 690 22.58 14.02 -33.19
C THR A 690 21.28 13.79 -32.40
N ASP A 691 20.16 14.26 -32.94
CA ASP A 691 18.81 13.94 -32.47
C ASP A 691 18.55 14.24 -30.98
N LEU A 692 18.96 15.43 -30.54
CA LEU A 692 18.76 15.88 -29.16
C LEU A 692 17.26 16.09 -28.89
N ILE A 693 16.76 15.43 -27.84
CA ILE A 693 15.36 15.47 -27.39
C ILE A 693 15.28 15.64 -25.87
N LEU A 694 14.17 16.21 -25.39
CA LEU A 694 13.80 16.21 -23.99
C LEU A 694 12.70 15.17 -23.75
N LYS A 695 12.70 14.48 -22.60
CA LYS A 695 11.65 13.54 -22.19
C LYS A 695 11.21 13.79 -20.75
N ASP A 696 9.92 13.70 -20.48
CA ASP A 696 9.39 13.64 -19.11
C ASP A 696 9.80 12.29 -18.49
N ASN A 697 10.55 12.31 -17.38
CA ASN A 697 11.17 11.10 -16.83
C ASN A 697 10.14 10.09 -16.29
N ALA A 698 8.96 10.56 -15.84
CA ALA A 698 7.93 9.70 -15.26
C ALA A 698 7.09 8.98 -16.32
N THR A 699 6.88 9.61 -17.48
CA THR A 699 6.01 9.10 -18.56
C THR A 699 6.76 8.61 -19.79
N GLY A 700 8.03 9.00 -19.96
CA GLY A 700 8.82 8.76 -21.18
C GLY A 700 8.39 9.61 -22.38
N ALA A 701 7.37 10.46 -22.23
CA ALA A 701 6.84 11.30 -23.30
C ALA A 701 7.84 12.38 -23.72
N GLN A 702 7.99 12.61 -25.02
CA GLN A 702 8.87 13.65 -25.54
C GLN A 702 8.31 15.06 -25.25
N ILE A 703 9.18 15.96 -24.84
CA ILE A 703 8.90 17.38 -24.61
C ILE A 703 9.54 18.19 -25.75
N GLY A 704 8.73 18.96 -26.48
CA GLY A 704 9.20 19.77 -27.61
C GLY A 704 9.63 18.93 -28.83
N THR A 705 10.21 19.60 -29.83
CA THR A 705 10.62 18.99 -31.11
C THR A 705 12.09 18.58 -31.13
N THR A 706 12.39 17.48 -31.81
CA THR A 706 13.75 16.93 -31.94
C THR A 706 14.69 17.88 -32.67
N LYS A 707 15.90 18.06 -32.13
CA LYS A 707 17.00 18.78 -32.80
C LYS A 707 17.91 17.75 -33.48
N ALA A 708 17.61 17.43 -34.73
CA ALA A 708 18.38 16.46 -35.53
C ALA A 708 19.88 16.83 -35.63
N SER A 709 20.17 18.13 -35.74
CA SER A 709 21.52 18.69 -35.70
C SER A 709 21.65 19.68 -34.53
N PRO A 710 22.11 19.24 -33.35
CA PRO A 710 22.33 20.11 -32.21
C PRO A 710 23.41 21.17 -32.48
N SER A 711 23.28 22.32 -31.84
CA SER A 711 24.25 23.41 -31.86
C SER A 711 24.74 23.74 -30.44
N THR A 712 25.46 24.85 -30.25
CA THR A 712 25.86 25.31 -28.91
C THR A 712 24.70 25.86 -28.07
N SER A 713 23.56 26.22 -28.68
CA SER A 713 22.35 26.61 -27.96
C SER A 713 21.11 25.98 -28.62
N ASN A 714 20.37 25.18 -27.85
CA ASN A 714 19.26 24.38 -28.35
C ASN A 714 17.98 24.73 -27.59
N ALA A 715 17.32 25.80 -28.02
CA ALA A 715 16.03 26.22 -27.47
C ALA A 715 14.89 25.28 -27.93
N PHE A 716 14.20 24.67 -26.98
CA PHE A 716 12.97 23.89 -27.17
C PHE A 716 11.79 24.76 -26.76
N SER A 717 10.97 25.16 -27.73
CA SER A 717 9.66 25.77 -27.46
C SER A 717 8.74 24.71 -26.87
N VAL A 718 8.23 25.00 -25.68
CA VAL A 718 7.40 24.09 -24.88
C VAL A 718 6.18 24.83 -24.36
N ASN A 719 5.19 24.10 -23.85
CA ASN A 719 4.05 24.68 -23.15
C ASN A 719 3.72 23.79 -21.94
N VAL A 720 4.56 23.87 -20.91
CA VAL A 720 4.44 23.06 -19.71
C VAL A 720 3.86 23.92 -18.59
N ALA A 721 2.55 23.85 -18.42
CA ALA A 721 1.89 24.43 -17.26
C ALA A 721 2.26 23.66 -15.99
N MET A 722 2.83 24.35 -15.01
CA MET A 722 3.13 23.83 -13.68
C MET A 722 2.34 24.63 -12.64
N GLY A 723 1.65 23.94 -11.71
CA GLY A 723 1.04 24.59 -10.55
C GLY A 723 2.09 25.12 -9.56
N SER A 724 1.67 25.83 -8.52
CA SER A 724 2.56 26.22 -7.40
C SER A 724 3.06 24.99 -6.62
N SER A 725 4.30 25.04 -6.13
CA SER A 725 4.95 23.94 -5.38
C SER A 725 5.06 22.61 -6.16
N VAL A 726 5.09 22.66 -7.50
CA VAL A 726 5.19 21.47 -8.36
C VAL A 726 6.63 21.25 -8.79
N THR A 727 7.06 19.98 -8.85
CA THR A 727 8.35 19.59 -9.42
C THR A 727 8.14 18.55 -10.53
N LYS A 728 8.86 18.71 -11.63
CA LYS A 728 8.93 17.76 -12.76
C LYS A 728 10.37 17.34 -13.02
N THR A 729 10.61 16.05 -13.24
CA THR A 729 11.91 15.55 -13.68
C THR A 729 11.93 15.41 -15.21
N ILE A 730 12.92 16.03 -15.85
CA ILE A 730 13.10 16.03 -17.31
C ILE A 730 14.48 15.45 -17.63
N ASP A 731 14.51 14.59 -18.63
CA ASP A 731 15.71 13.95 -19.15
C ASP A 731 16.10 14.51 -20.50
N ILE A 732 17.40 14.68 -20.71
CA ILE A 732 17.99 14.99 -22.00
C ILE A 732 18.45 13.67 -22.64
N TYR A 733 18.09 13.45 -23.90
CA TYR A 733 18.50 12.29 -24.68
C TYR A 733 19.08 12.71 -26.04
N GLY A 734 19.96 11.89 -26.61
CA GLY A 734 20.48 12.06 -27.97
C GLY A 734 21.20 10.81 -28.49
N ASN A 735 21.62 10.82 -29.75
CA ASN A 735 22.46 9.78 -30.35
C ASN A 735 23.92 10.24 -30.32
N ILE A 736 24.82 9.46 -29.72
CA ILE A 736 26.27 9.76 -29.73
C ILE A 736 26.86 9.23 -31.02
N LYS A 737 27.49 10.08 -31.84
CA LYS A 737 28.05 9.70 -33.14
C LYS A 737 29.14 8.64 -32.99
N SER A 738 29.16 7.67 -33.89
CA SER A 738 30.27 6.71 -34.04
C SER A 738 31.58 7.45 -34.33
N GLY A 739 32.67 7.09 -33.64
CA GLY A 739 33.96 7.76 -33.77
C GLY A 739 34.12 9.07 -33.00
N SER A 740 33.18 9.42 -32.10
CA SER A 740 33.37 10.52 -31.14
C SER A 740 34.58 10.28 -30.23
N ASN A 741 35.36 11.32 -29.96
CA ASN A 741 36.52 11.26 -29.08
C ASN A 741 36.13 10.95 -27.63
N ALA A 742 37.03 10.30 -26.89
CA ALA A 742 36.87 10.09 -25.46
C ALA A 742 37.06 11.40 -24.67
N GLY A 743 36.27 11.61 -23.62
CA GLY A 743 36.32 12.84 -22.82
C GLY A 743 35.02 13.12 -22.03
N PRO A 744 35.01 14.14 -21.17
CA PRO A 744 33.80 14.57 -20.46
C PRO A 744 32.84 15.31 -21.39
N TRP A 745 31.55 15.15 -21.13
CA TRP A 745 30.42 15.78 -21.81
C TRP A 745 29.41 16.21 -20.74
N ILE A 746 29.03 17.49 -20.70
CA ILE A 746 28.21 18.12 -19.66
C ILE A 746 27.25 19.14 -20.31
N ALA A 747 25.98 18.75 -20.46
CA ALA A 747 24.96 19.72 -20.83
C ALA A 747 24.76 20.79 -19.76
N ASN A 748 24.52 22.03 -20.19
CA ASN A 748 23.96 23.10 -19.37
C ASN A 748 22.48 23.30 -19.76
N ILE A 749 21.59 23.48 -18.78
CA ILE A 749 20.16 23.70 -18.99
C ILE A 749 19.75 25.07 -18.44
N ASP A 750 18.93 25.78 -19.20
CA ASP A 750 18.27 27.03 -18.87
C ASP A 750 16.75 26.89 -19.11
N ALA A 751 15.92 27.63 -18.37
CA ALA A 751 14.47 27.55 -18.41
C ALA A 751 13.80 28.91 -18.19
N SER A 752 12.91 29.30 -19.11
CA SER A 752 12.15 30.55 -19.07
C SER A 752 10.64 30.29 -19.19
N GLY A 753 9.83 31.03 -18.44
CA GLY A 753 8.37 30.97 -18.50
C GLY A 753 7.69 32.26 -18.07
N THR A 754 6.38 32.17 -17.84
CA THR A 754 5.56 33.25 -17.29
C THR A 754 4.71 32.75 -16.12
N GLY A 755 4.53 33.58 -15.08
CA GLY A 755 3.60 33.30 -13.97
C GLY A 755 2.18 33.00 -14.50
N ALA A 756 1.54 31.97 -13.95
CA ALA A 756 0.28 31.45 -14.47
C ALA A 756 -0.94 32.34 -14.17
N VAL A 757 -0.85 33.20 -13.15
CA VAL A 757 -1.85 34.20 -12.77
C VAL A 757 -1.38 35.60 -13.17
N THR A 758 -0.11 35.92 -12.98
CA THR A 758 0.43 37.27 -13.20
C THR A 758 0.82 37.56 -14.65
N GLY A 759 1.24 36.54 -15.41
CA GLY A 759 1.82 36.70 -16.75
C GLY A 759 3.25 37.27 -16.77
N SER A 760 3.82 37.62 -15.61
CA SER A 760 5.18 38.16 -15.48
C SER A 760 6.23 37.12 -15.84
N THR A 761 7.34 37.53 -16.46
CA THR A 761 8.46 36.65 -16.83
C THR A 761 9.09 36.00 -15.60
N VAL A 762 9.42 34.70 -15.72
CA VAL A 762 10.06 33.90 -14.67
C VAL A 762 11.14 33.04 -15.31
N ASP A 763 12.39 33.38 -15.02
CA ASP A 763 13.57 32.65 -15.50
C ASP A 763 14.22 31.89 -14.34
N ALA A 764 14.88 30.77 -14.67
CA ALA A 764 15.67 29.98 -13.72
C ALA A 764 17.17 30.19 -13.96
N ASP A 765 17.97 30.10 -12.90
CA ASP A 765 19.43 30.12 -13.06
C ASP A 765 19.92 28.91 -13.86
N ALA A 766 20.79 29.17 -14.84
CA ALA A 766 21.35 28.15 -15.72
C ALA A 766 22.20 27.12 -14.95
N LEU A 767 22.03 25.84 -15.27
CA LEU A 767 22.54 24.71 -14.48
C LEU A 767 23.34 23.73 -15.33
N ASN A 768 24.60 23.50 -14.98
CA ASN A 768 25.36 22.34 -15.49
C ASN A 768 24.79 21.03 -14.94
N LEU A 769 24.70 19.99 -15.76
CA LEU A 769 24.09 18.69 -15.42
C LEU A 769 25.13 17.62 -15.02
N GLN A 770 24.76 16.34 -15.11
CA GLN A 770 25.64 15.19 -14.88
C GLN A 770 26.83 15.22 -15.84
N THR A 771 27.97 14.70 -15.40
CA THR A 771 29.09 14.42 -16.30
C THR A 771 28.89 13.06 -16.94
N ILE A 772 28.77 13.07 -18.27
CA ILE A 772 28.80 11.88 -19.10
C ILE A 772 30.23 11.75 -19.63
N THR A 773 30.92 10.66 -19.33
CA THR A 773 32.25 10.39 -19.87
C THR A 773 32.10 9.56 -21.12
N LEU A 774 32.53 10.05 -22.27
CA LEU A 774 32.70 9.24 -23.47
C LEU A 774 33.95 8.37 -23.28
N GLY A 775 33.74 7.06 -23.18
CA GLY A 775 34.80 6.06 -22.99
C GLY A 775 35.14 5.31 -24.28
N THR A 776 36.31 4.65 -24.26
CA THR A 776 36.76 3.77 -25.34
C THR A 776 36.39 2.33 -25.00
N ALA A 777 35.67 1.64 -25.88
CA ALA A 777 35.38 0.22 -25.73
C ALA A 777 36.66 -0.62 -25.81
N ASP A 778 36.82 -1.60 -24.91
CA ASP A 778 38.02 -2.44 -24.79
C ASP A 778 37.65 -3.91 -24.59
N LEU A 779 38.47 -4.82 -25.13
CA LEU A 779 38.32 -6.27 -24.97
C LEU A 779 39.70 -6.90 -24.71
N ALA A 780 40.00 -7.13 -23.44
CA ALA A 780 41.24 -7.76 -23.03
C ALA A 780 41.14 -9.28 -23.06
N ALA A 781 42.05 -9.95 -23.77
CA ALA A 781 42.22 -11.39 -23.73
C ALA A 781 43.43 -11.81 -22.87
N ALA A 782 43.30 -12.90 -22.12
CA ALA A 782 44.35 -13.39 -21.22
C ALA A 782 44.34 -14.93 -21.09
N ASN A 783 45.49 -15.49 -20.68
CA ASN A 783 45.58 -16.88 -20.28
C ASN A 783 44.59 -17.17 -19.13
N GLY A 784 43.77 -18.20 -19.29
CA GLY A 784 42.92 -18.72 -18.23
C GLY A 784 43.60 -19.84 -17.46
N VAL A 785 42.84 -20.51 -16.59
CA VAL A 785 43.32 -21.71 -15.88
C VAL A 785 43.14 -22.93 -16.79
N SER A 786 44.20 -23.30 -17.49
CA SER A 786 44.27 -24.57 -18.23
C SER A 786 44.21 -25.78 -17.29
N PRO A 787 43.81 -26.98 -17.78
CA PRO A 787 43.85 -28.21 -16.99
C PRO A 787 45.27 -28.57 -16.52
N ASP A 788 45.39 -29.42 -15.51
CA ASP A 788 46.67 -30.05 -15.14
C ASP A 788 47.27 -30.83 -16.30
N ASN A 789 48.61 -30.90 -16.37
CA ASN A 789 49.29 -31.78 -17.31
C ASN A 789 48.83 -33.23 -17.11
N ALA A 790 48.63 -33.97 -18.21
CA ALA A 790 48.19 -35.36 -18.16
C ALA A 790 48.83 -36.19 -19.30
N ASN A 791 49.04 -37.48 -19.03
CA ASN A 791 49.16 -38.47 -20.10
C ASN A 791 47.76 -38.72 -20.69
N VAL A 792 47.64 -38.72 -22.02
CA VAL A 792 46.38 -38.85 -22.75
C VAL A 792 46.50 -39.87 -23.88
N ILE A 793 45.49 -40.70 -24.06
CA ILE A 793 45.53 -41.86 -24.97
C ILE A 793 45.31 -41.40 -26.41
N ALA A 794 46.15 -41.88 -27.34
CA ALA A 794 46.03 -41.66 -28.77
C ALA A 794 44.65 -42.16 -29.28
N GLY A 795 43.95 -41.34 -30.06
CA GLY A 795 42.55 -41.58 -30.44
C GLY A 795 41.51 -41.00 -29.48
N ALA A 796 41.90 -40.44 -28.33
CA ALA A 796 40.94 -39.77 -27.44
C ALA A 796 40.37 -38.49 -28.07
N SER A 797 39.04 -38.35 -28.05
CA SER A 797 38.32 -37.17 -28.52
C SER A 797 38.06 -36.17 -27.41
N MET A 798 37.97 -34.88 -27.74
CA MET A 798 37.60 -33.80 -26.79
C MET A 798 38.49 -33.75 -25.53
N VAL A 799 39.80 -33.90 -25.70
CA VAL A 799 40.81 -33.65 -24.67
C VAL A 799 40.95 -32.14 -24.48
N LYS A 800 40.62 -31.61 -23.30
CA LYS A 800 40.80 -30.18 -23.02
C LYS A 800 42.29 -29.84 -22.85
N VAL A 801 42.79 -28.84 -23.58
CA VAL A 801 44.20 -28.42 -23.50
C VAL A 801 44.34 -27.01 -22.91
N GLY A 802 43.45 -26.08 -23.29
CA GLY A 802 43.54 -24.68 -22.88
C GLY A 802 42.22 -24.09 -22.36
N THR A 803 42.35 -23.06 -21.52
CA THR A 803 41.27 -22.14 -21.13
C THR A 803 41.79 -20.73 -21.34
N PHE A 804 41.02 -19.85 -22.00
CA PHE A 804 41.37 -18.45 -22.19
C PHE A 804 40.22 -17.54 -21.74
N ASN A 805 40.56 -16.40 -21.13
CA ASN A 805 39.58 -15.44 -20.62
C ASN A 805 39.52 -14.24 -21.55
N PHE A 806 38.30 -13.77 -21.84
CA PHE A 806 38.03 -12.54 -22.59
C PHE A 806 37.18 -11.63 -21.72
N THR A 807 37.68 -10.45 -21.39
CA THR A 807 37.04 -9.46 -20.51
C THR A 807 36.76 -8.20 -21.29
N SER A 808 35.48 -7.85 -21.42
CA SER A 808 35.07 -6.59 -22.06
C SER A 808 34.95 -5.45 -21.05
N GLN A 809 35.13 -4.22 -21.54
CA GLN A 809 34.80 -2.99 -20.82
C GLN A 809 33.98 -2.06 -21.73
N TYR A 810 32.94 -1.45 -21.16
CA TYR A 810 32.08 -0.41 -21.76
C TYR A 810 31.25 -0.81 -23.01
N SER A 811 31.54 -1.94 -23.65
CA SER A 811 30.82 -2.47 -24.81
C SER A 811 30.72 -3.98 -24.73
N SER A 812 29.66 -4.57 -25.30
CA SER A 812 29.69 -5.98 -25.65
C SER A 812 30.49 -6.20 -26.94
N PHE A 813 30.99 -7.42 -27.12
CA PHE A 813 31.77 -7.84 -28.27
C PHE A 813 31.33 -9.21 -28.76
N THR A 814 31.39 -9.41 -30.08
CA THR A 814 31.35 -10.73 -30.72
C THR A 814 32.70 -11.02 -31.34
N VAL A 815 33.35 -12.09 -30.93
CA VAL A 815 34.54 -12.63 -31.60
C VAL A 815 34.08 -13.60 -32.68
N ASP A 816 34.46 -13.32 -33.93
CA ASP A 816 34.03 -14.08 -35.12
C ASP A 816 35.18 -14.83 -35.81
N LYS A 817 36.45 -14.50 -35.52
CA LYS A 817 37.63 -15.23 -36.01
C LYS A 817 38.65 -15.46 -34.90
N ILE A 818 39.18 -16.68 -34.82
CA ILE A 818 40.30 -17.07 -33.94
C ILE A 818 41.18 -18.08 -34.70
N ALA A 819 42.50 -17.99 -34.57
CA ALA A 819 43.42 -19.05 -34.98
C ALA A 819 44.08 -19.69 -33.75
N VAL A 820 44.12 -21.02 -33.75
CA VAL A 820 44.77 -21.84 -32.72
C VAL A 820 46.02 -22.49 -33.32
N LYS A 821 47.19 -22.17 -32.77
CA LYS A 821 48.49 -22.75 -33.13
C LYS A 821 48.79 -23.96 -32.24
N ILE A 822 49.37 -25.01 -32.82
CA ILE A 822 49.81 -26.24 -32.15
C ILE A 822 51.27 -26.52 -32.54
N PRO A 823 52.17 -26.87 -31.61
CA PRO A 823 53.57 -27.17 -31.94
C PRO A 823 53.70 -28.20 -33.08
N ALA A 824 54.60 -27.95 -34.04
CA ALA A 824 54.74 -28.79 -35.24
C ALA A 824 55.04 -30.26 -34.92
N ASN A 825 55.81 -30.55 -33.86
CA ASN A 825 56.12 -31.89 -33.37
C ASN A 825 54.95 -32.61 -32.67
N ALA A 826 53.83 -31.93 -32.43
CA ALA A 826 52.60 -32.50 -31.91
C ALA A 826 51.47 -32.51 -32.98
N ALA A 827 51.63 -31.79 -34.08
CA ALA A 827 50.58 -31.56 -35.09
C ALA A 827 50.04 -32.85 -35.73
N THR A 828 50.91 -33.82 -36.05
CA THR A 828 50.48 -35.11 -36.63
C THR A 828 49.71 -35.99 -35.64
N SER A 829 49.81 -35.71 -34.34
CA SER A 829 49.04 -36.37 -33.29
C SER A 829 47.64 -35.78 -33.08
N ILE A 830 47.25 -34.74 -33.83
CA ILE A 830 45.94 -34.07 -33.72
C ILE A 830 45.08 -34.36 -34.95
N ALA A 831 43.87 -34.89 -34.72
CA ALA A 831 42.85 -35.10 -35.75
C ALA A 831 41.97 -33.86 -35.97
N SER A 832 41.61 -33.14 -34.90
CA SER A 832 40.82 -31.90 -34.97
C SER A 832 41.00 -31.01 -33.74
N VAL A 833 40.68 -29.73 -33.90
CA VAL A 833 40.63 -28.75 -32.80
C VAL A 833 39.18 -28.29 -32.63
N THR A 834 38.70 -28.21 -31.39
CA THR A 834 37.35 -27.75 -31.05
C THR A 834 37.43 -26.57 -30.08
N LEU A 835 36.82 -25.45 -30.44
CA LEU A 835 36.58 -24.32 -29.55
C LEU A 835 35.20 -24.46 -28.90
N ARG A 836 35.11 -24.20 -27.59
CA ARG A 836 33.86 -24.13 -26.84
C ARG A 836 33.70 -22.78 -26.16
N TYR A 837 32.57 -22.11 -26.40
CA TYR A 837 32.32 -20.75 -25.94
C TYR A 837 30.82 -20.43 -25.81
N PRO A 838 30.41 -19.44 -25.00
CA PRO A 838 29.02 -18.98 -24.95
C PRO A 838 28.64 -18.09 -26.15
N ASN A 839 27.44 -18.30 -26.70
CA ASN A 839 26.84 -17.40 -27.68
C ASN A 839 26.00 -16.27 -27.03
N ALA A 840 25.36 -15.42 -27.84
CA ALA A 840 24.58 -14.28 -27.36
C ALA A 840 23.40 -14.66 -26.44
N SER A 841 22.86 -15.88 -26.56
CA SER A 841 21.83 -16.42 -25.67
C SER A 841 22.40 -17.10 -24.41
N GLY A 842 23.72 -17.05 -24.21
CA GLY A 842 24.44 -17.72 -23.11
C GLY A 842 24.65 -19.22 -23.31
N VAL A 843 24.28 -19.78 -24.46
CA VAL A 843 24.39 -21.23 -24.73
C VAL A 843 25.81 -21.58 -25.14
N SER A 844 26.38 -22.61 -24.49
CA SER A 844 27.68 -23.17 -24.85
C SER A 844 27.62 -23.78 -26.26
N THR A 845 28.45 -23.26 -27.15
CA THR A 845 28.52 -23.59 -28.58
C THR A 845 29.90 -24.18 -28.86
N ASP A 846 29.92 -25.31 -29.59
CA ASP A 846 31.16 -25.94 -30.05
C ASP A 846 31.38 -25.62 -31.53
N SER A 847 32.59 -25.23 -31.89
CA SER A 847 33.04 -25.05 -33.27
C SER A 847 34.26 -25.92 -33.52
N VAL A 848 34.28 -26.68 -34.61
CA VAL A 848 35.35 -27.63 -34.94
C VAL A 848 36.08 -27.17 -36.20
N ALA A 849 37.41 -27.24 -36.19
CA ALA A 849 38.24 -27.01 -37.36
C ALA A 849 39.28 -28.13 -37.52
N THR A 850 39.63 -28.44 -38.77
CA THR A 850 40.77 -29.29 -39.10
C THR A 850 42.08 -28.52 -38.95
N LEU A 851 43.14 -29.19 -38.54
CA LEU A 851 44.47 -28.60 -38.41
C LEU A 851 45.15 -28.51 -39.78
N ALA A 852 45.58 -27.32 -40.18
CA ALA A 852 46.49 -27.16 -41.32
C ALA A 852 47.93 -27.39 -40.84
N LEU A 853 48.56 -28.47 -41.32
CA LEU A 853 49.94 -28.82 -40.98
C LEU A 853 50.91 -27.73 -41.46
N SER A 854 51.98 -27.50 -40.70
CA SER A 854 53.05 -26.58 -41.09
C SER A 854 53.77 -27.05 -42.35
N SER A 855 54.23 -26.08 -43.15
CA SER A 855 55.09 -26.32 -44.31
C SER A 855 56.30 -25.39 -44.25
N GLY A 856 57.49 -25.89 -44.62
CA GLY A 856 58.73 -25.12 -44.51
C GLY A 856 59.22 -25.00 -43.05
N ALA A 857 59.60 -23.79 -42.64
CA ALA A 857 60.24 -23.53 -41.35
C ALA A 857 59.26 -23.21 -40.20
N GLU A 858 57.95 -23.31 -40.44
CA GLU A 858 56.92 -22.95 -39.46
C GLU A 858 56.93 -23.87 -38.24
N THR A 859 57.09 -23.26 -37.06
CA THR A 859 57.19 -23.96 -35.77
C THR A 859 55.86 -24.50 -35.25
N HIS A 860 54.74 -24.10 -35.88
CA HIS A 860 53.39 -24.46 -35.46
C HIS A 860 52.48 -24.79 -36.67
N ALA A 861 51.61 -25.77 -36.49
CA ALA A 861 50.45 -26.00 -37.34
C ALA A 861 49.26 -25.17 -36.83
N THR A 862 48.33 -24.77 -37.70
CA THR A 862 47.26 -23.81 -37.34
C THR A 862 45.86 -24.32 -37.70
N ALA A 863 44.92 -24.17 -36.76
CA ALA A 863 43.49 -24.38 -36.98
C ALA A 863 42.77 -23.02 -36.92
N THR A 864 42.25 -22.54 -38.05
CA THR A 864 41.57 -21.24 -38.15
C THR A 864 40.06 -21.42 -38.11
N PHE A 865 39.42 -20.65 -37.24
CA PHE A 865 37.98 -20.60 -37.04
C PHE A 865 37.44 -19.28 -37.57
N THR A 866 36.32 -19.33 -38.30
CA THR A 866 35.63 -18.16 -38.88
C THR A 866 34.12 -18.29 -38.66
N ASN A 867 33.41 -17.15 -38.69
CA ASN A 867 31.97 -17.09 -38.40
C ASN A 867 31.61 -17.59 -36.99
N LEU A 868 32.52 -17.41 -36.03
CA LEU A 868 32.24 -17.70 -34.62
C LEU A 868 31.15 -16.76 -34.08
N THR A 869 30.36 -17.24 -33.13
CA THR A 869 29.32 -16.43 -32.45
C THR A 869 29.68 -16.19 -30.99
N PHE A 870 30.97 -16.09 -30.66
CA PHE A 870 31.43 -15.98 -29.27
C PHE A 870 31.10 -14.59 -28.73
N TYR A 871 30.16 -14.52 -27.80
CA TYR A 871 29.63 -13.26 -27.29
C TYR A 871 30.10 -12.98 -25.87
N ILE A 872 30.66 -11.78 -25.68
CA ILE A 872 31.06 -11.23 -24.40
C ILE A 872 30.16 -10.01 -24.13
N PRO A 873 29.15 -10.12 -23.24
CA PRO A 873 28.38 -8.96 -22.76
C PRO A 873 29.29 -7.92 -22.12
N ALA A 874 28.93 -6.64 -22.22
CA ALA A 874 29.67 -5.52 -21.64
C ALA A 874 29.97 -5.74 -20.16
N ASP A 875 31.18 -5.34 -19.73
CA ASP A 875 31.66 -5.41 -18.34
C ASP A 875 31.62 -6.83 -17.75
N THR A 876 31.79 -7.86 -18.60
CA THR A 876 31.88 -9.26 -18.18
C THR A 876 33.09 -9.99 -18.75
N THR A 877 33.53 -11.02 -18.01
CA THR A 877 34.50 -12.02 -18.48
C THR A 877 33.80 -13.29 -18.95
N LYS A 878 34.17 -13.79 -20.13
CA LYS A 878 33.76 -15.10 -20.66
C LYS A 878 34.97 -15.96 -20.98
N LYS A 879 34.76 -17.28 -21.03
CA LYS A 879 35.79 -18.28 -21.29
C LYS A 879 35.68 -18.83 -22.69
N LEU A 880 36.83 -19.03 -23.31
CA LEU A 880 37.03 -19.85 -24.48
C LEU A 880 37.84 -21.09 -24.06
N ASP A 881 37.22 -22.26 -24.15
CA ASP A 881 37.88 -23.53 -23.87
C ASP A 881 38.36 -24.16 -25.19
N VAL A 882 39.61 -24.62 -25.21
CA VAL A 882 40.22 -25.27 -26.38
C VAL A 882 40.40 -26.75 -26.11
N TYR A 883 39.80 -27.56 -26.97
CA TYR A 883 39.86 -29.01 -26.97
C TYR A 883 40.56 -29.52 -28.24
N VAL A 884 41.19 -30.69 -28.15
CA VAL A 884 41.71 -31.42 -29.30
C VAL A 884 41.13 -32.84 -29.33
N SER A 885 40.99 -33.40 -30.53
CA SER A 885 40.83 -34.84 -30.70
C SER A 885 42.15 -35.39 -31.24
N LEU A 886 42.67 -36.44 -30.62
CA LEU A 886 43.96 -37.03 -30.95
C LEU A 886 43.81 -38.05 -32.08
N ALA A 887 44.78 -38.11 -32.97
CA ALA A 887 44.89 -39.23 -33.92
C ALA A 887 45.28 -40.52 -33.18
N THR A 888 44.98 -41.69 -33.75
CA THR A 888 45.52 -42.97 -33.26
C THR A 888 46.99 -43.11 -33.71
N ILE A 889 47.77 -43.97 -33.03
CA ILE A 889 49.17 -44.24 -33.42
C ILE A 889 49.26 -44.71 -34.89
N VAL A 890 48.33 -45.59 -35.31
CA VAL A 890 48.23 -46.06 -36.71
C VAL A 890 47.92 -44.92 -37.70
N SER A 891 47.28 -43.85 -37.23
CA SER A 891 46.95 -42.66 -38.04
C SER A 891 48.00 -41.54 -37.93
N GLY A 892 49.20 -41.83 -37.43
CA GLY A 892 50.34 -40.88 -37.40
C GLY A 892 50.56 -40.14 -36.08
N ALA A 893 49.83 -40.47 -35.01
CA ALA A 893 50.15 -39.96 -33.68
C ALA A 893 51.43 -40.59 -33.13
N THR A 894 52.27 -39.76 -32.52
CA THR A 894 53.54 -40.19 -31.90
C THR A 894 53.40 -40.18 -30.37
N SER A 895 53.78 -41.28 -29.70
CA SER A 895 53.84 -41.29 -28.24
C SER A 895 54.92 -40.32 -27.73
N GLY A 896 54.66 -39.66 -26.61
CA GLY A 896 55.50 -38.61 -26.05
C GLY A 896 55.30 -37.22 -26.66
N SER A 897 54.53 -37.04 -27.76
CA SER A 897 54.18 -35.70 -28.27
C SER A 897 53.52 -34.85 -27.17
N ALA A 898 54.15 -33.72 -26.85
CA ALA A 898 53.61 -32.75 -25.91
C ALA A 898 52.67 -31.78 -26.63
N VAL A 899 51.36 -31.94 -26.44
CA VAL A 899 50.33 -31.09 -27.02
C VAL A 899 50.09 -29.89 -26.12
N THR A 900 50.40 -28.69 -26.62
CA THR A 900 49.95 -27.40 -26.10
C THR A 900 49.16 -26.67 -27.19
N VAL A 901 48.43 -25.62 -26.81
CA VAL A 901 47.72 -24.75 -27.76
C VAL A 901 48.06 -23.29 -27.47
N LEU A 902 48.25 -22.51 -28.53
CA LEU A 902 48.40 -21.06 -28.45
C LEU A 902 47.27 -20.38 -29.23
N LEU A 903 46.68 -19.31 -28.69
CA LEU A 903 45.84 -18.42 -29.50
C LEU A 903 46.74 -17.38 -30.17
N ASP A 904 46.56 -17.20 -31.47
CA ASP A 904 47.33 -16.24 -32.26
C ASP A 904 47.00 -14.80 -31.86
N ALA A 905 48.02 -14.04 -31.48
CA ALA A 905 47.89 -12.63 -31.11
C ALA A 905 47.62 -11.70 -32.31
N GLY A 906 48.12 -12.08 -33.49
CA GLY A 906 48.13 -11.25 -34.69
C GLY A 906 47.02 -11.61 -35.69
N GLU A 907 47.43 -12.06 -36.87
CA GLU A 907 46.58 -12.16 -38.08
C GLU A 907 45.41 -13.16 -37.95
N GLY A 908 45.43 -14.04 -36.95
CA GLY A 908 44.40 -15.03 -36.67
C GLY A 908 43.10 -14.52 -36.05
N TYR A 909 42.99 -13.26 -35.62
CA TYR A 909 41.88 -12.78 -34.77
C TYR A 909 40.97 -11.74 -35.44
N ARG A 910 39.68 -11.73 -35.07
CA ARG A 910 38.72 -10.65 -35.38
C ARG A 910 37.54 -10.65 -34.40
N GLU A 911 37.22 -9.46 -33.92
CA GLU A 911 36.03 -9.15 -33.13
C GLU A 911 35.28 -7.92 -33.67
N THR A 912 34.02 -7.79 -33.30
CA THR A 912 33.19 -6.61 -33.56
C THR A 912 32.47 -6.18 -32.28
N ASN A 913 32.51 -4.89 -31.94
CA ASN A 913 31.85 -4.33 -30.76
C ASN A 913 30.38 -3.93 -31.06
N SER A 914 29.60 -3.50 -30.05
CA SER A 914 28.19 -3.14 -30.23
C SER A 914 27.95 -1.88 -31.09
N ALA A 915 28.96 -1.03 -31.25
CA ALA A 915 28.95 0.13 -32.13
C ALA A 915 29.39 -0.20 -33.59
N GLY A 916 29.73 -1.46 -33.88
CA GLY A 916 30.18 -1.91 -35.19
C GLY A 916 31.68 -1.69 -35.45
N THR A 917 32.45 -1.21 -34.48
CA THR A 917 33.92 -1.12 -34.60
C THR A 917 34.52 -2.51 -34.61
N VAL A 918 35.44 -2.75 -35.54
CA VAL A 918 36.14 -4.03 -35.73
C VAL A 918 37.55 -3.95 -35.14
N GLY A 919 37.94 -4.96 -34.36
CA GLY A 919 39.32 -5.21 -33.98
C GLY A 919 39.92 -6.40 -34.74
N THR A 920 41.25 -6.49 -34.72
CA THR A 920 42.02 -7.53 -35.44
C THR A 920 43.29 -7.95 -34.69
N THR A 921 43.39 -7.68 -33.39
CA THR A 921 44.57 -8.00 -32.58
C THR A 921 44.11 -8.50 -31.22
N LEU A 922 44.44 -9.75 -30.89
CA LEU A 922 43.94 -10.42 -29.69
C LEU A 922 44.69 -9.98 -28.43
N ALA A 923 46.00 -9.81 -28.54
CA ALA A 923 46.91 -9.51 -27.44
C ALA A 923 48.25 -8.98 -27.97
N ALA A 924 49.16 -8.59 -27.08
CA ALA A 924 50.52 -8.19 -27.47
C ALA A 924 51.45 -9.37 -27.84
N ALA A 925 51.09 -10.60 -27.43
CA ALA A 925 51.82 -11.84 -27.71
C ALA A 925 50.87 -13.05 -27.58
N ASP A 926 51.21 -14.16 -28.25
CA ASP A 926 50.37 -15.37 -28.30
C ASP A 926 50.00 -15.89 -26.88
N LEU A 927 48.73 -16.20 -26.67
CA LEU A 927 48.24 -16.72 -25.39
C LEU A 927 48.44 -18.23 -25.34
N ASN A 928 49.26 -18.74 -24.42
CA ASN A 928 49.71 -20.13 -24.39
C ASN A 928 49.05 -20.94 -23.25
N SER A 929 48.47 -22.10 -23.56
CA SER A 929 47.85 -23.00 -22.58
C SER A 929 48.80 -23.42 -21.45
N ALA A 930 50.09 -23.54 -21.75
CA ALA A 930 51.15 -23.95 -20.84
C ALA A 930 51.92 -22.77 -20.20
N ALA A 931 51.38 -21.54 -20.26
CA ALA A 931 51.99 -20.37 -19.61
C ALA A 931 52.07 -20.49 -18.07
N THR A 932 51.24 -21.36 -17.46
CA THR A 932 51.34 -21.71 -16.04
C THR A 932 52.04 -23.05 -15.89
N SER A 933 53.12 -23.09 -15.10
CA SER A 933 53.89 -24.32 -14.85
C SER A 933 52.99 -25.47 -14.36
N GLY A 934 53.16 -26.65 -14.95
CA GLY A 934 52.36 -27.85 -14.64
C GLY A 934 50.96 -27.90 -15.24
N LYS A 935 50.55 -26.91 -16.05
CA LYS A 935 49.24 -26.85 -16.71
C LYS A 935 49.35 -26.89 -18.24
N GLY A 936 48.26 -27.31 -18.88
CA GLY A 936 47.99 -27.10 -20.31
C GLY A 936 48.90 -27.82 -21.29
N THR A 937 49.64 -28.85 -20.84
CA THR A 937 50.45 -29.75 -21.68
C THR A 937 49.92 -31.18 -21.57
N MET A 938 49.46 -31.74 -22.69
CA MET A 938 48.91 -33.10 -22.76
C MET A 938 49.89 -34.01 -23.50
N TYR A 939 50.40 -35.04 -22.83
CA TYR A 939 51.37 -35.97 -23.42
C TYR A 939 50.65 -37.15 -24.07
N VAL A 940 50.74 -37.27 -25.38
CA VAL A 940 50.13 -38.38 -26.14
C VAL A 940 50.82 -39.69 -25.76
N ARG A 941 50.04 -40.75 -25.53
CA ARG A 941 50.49 -42.11 -25.23
C ARG A 941 49.67 -43.13 -26.01
N LYS A 942 50.24 -44.27 -26.37
CA LYS A 942 49.50 -45.42 -26.91
C LYS A 942 48.66 -46.10 -25.83
N SER A 943 49.24 -46.31 -24.66
CA SER A 943 48.60 -46.84 -23.45
C SER A 943 49.10 -46.09 -22.22
N VAL A 944 48.43 -46.21 -21.07
CA VAL A 944 48.85 -45.57 -19.82
C VAL A 944 48.85 -46.55 -18.67
N SER A 945 49.89 -46.49 -17.84
CA SER A 945 49.97 -47.28 -16.61
C SER A 945 49.26 -46.56 -15.46
N THR A 946 48.57 -47.33 -14.62
CA THR A 946 48.08 -46.86 -13.32
C THR A 946 48.47 -47.83 -12.22
N LEU A 947 48.95 -47.30 -11.10
CA LEU A 947 49.30 -48.10 -9.93
C LEU A 947 48.19 -48.01 -8.88
N SER A 948 48.12 -48.99 -7.99
CA SER A 948 47.26 -48.97 -6.80
C SER A 948 47.83 -49.88 -5.73
N SER A 949 47.54 -49.61 -4.46
CA SER A 949 47.95 -50.49 -3.37
C SER A 949 46.85 -51.47 -3.02
N THR A 950 47.25 -52.70 -2.68
CA THR A 950 46.32 -53.75 -2.24
C THR A 950 46.51 -53.98 -0.74
N PRO A 951 45.48 -53.88 0.10
CA PRO A 951 45.64 -54.01 1.55
C PRO A 951 46.33 -55.31 1.99
N ILE A 952 47.13 -55.20 3.06
CA ILE A 952 47.74 -56.34 3.75
C ILE A 952 47.14 -56.38 5.15
N THR A 953 46.39 -57.44 5.45
CA THR A 953 45.61 -57.58 6.70
C THR A 953 46.32 -58.39 7.78
N THR A 954 47.50 -58.94 7.50
CA THR A 954 48.28 -59.76 8.43
C THR A 954 49.32 -58.93 9.19
N THR A 955 49.50 -59.21 10.49
CA THR A 955 50.58 -58.64 11.32
C THR A 955 51.93 -59.23 10.95
N LEU A 956 53.03 -58.50 11.20
CA LEU A 956 54.39 -59.01 10.97
C LEU A 956 54.66 -60.22 11.88
N THR A 957 55.39 -61.21 11.38
CA THR A 957 55.82 -62.39 12.15
C THR A 957 57.32 -62.63 11.93
N GLU A 958 58.08 -62.71 13.01
CA GLU A 958 59.53 -62.90 12.97
C GLU A 958 59.93 -64.27 12.40
N GLY A 959 61.08 -64.33 11.71
CA GLY A 959 61.68 -65.55 11.18
C GLY A 959 61.00 -66.13 9.93
N THR A 960 59.98 -65.47 9.39
CA THR A 960 59.19 -65.95 8.24
C THR A 960 59.26 -64.98 7.06
N ASP A 961 59.09 -65.49 5.83
CA ASP A 961 58.87 -64.64 4.65
C ASP A 961 57.53 -63.89 4.79
N GLN A 962 57.56 -62.58 4.58
CA GLN A 962 56.46 -61.68 4.88
C GLN A 962 56.25 -60.69 3.73
N VAL A 963 55.00 -60.51 3.30
CA VAL A 963 54.62 -59.47 2.33
C VAL A 963 54.78 -58.10 2.98
N LEU A 964 55.76 -57.31 2.55
CA LEU A 964 56.05 -55.98 3.09
C LEU A 964 55.19 -54.91 2.41
N GLY A 965 54.89 -55.08 1.11
CA GLY A 965 54.04 -54.18 0.32
C GLY A 965 53.41 -54.88 -0.88
N ARG A 966 52.24 -54.39 -1.34
CA ARG A 966 51.54 -54.86 -2.54
C ARG A 966 51.20 -53.70 -3.46
N VAL A 967 51.67 -53.78 -4.70
CA VAL A 967 51.31 -52.84 -5.77
C VAL A 967 50.63 -53.60 -6.91
N THR A 968 49.49 -53.09 -7.37
CA THR A 968 48.82 -53.58 -8.58
C THR A 968 49.05 -52.57 -9.69
N VAL A 969 49.70 -53.02 -10.77
CA VAL A 969 49.91 -52.28 -12.01
C VAL A 969 48.78 -52.64 -12.97
N THR A 970 48.14 -51.65 -13.57
CA THR A 970 47.04 -51.82 -14.54
C THR A 970 47.36 -51.07 -15.82
N ALA A 971 47.26 -51.77 -16.96
CA ALA A 971 47.38 -51.19 -18.28
C ALA A 971 46.02 -50.67 -18.77
N ASP A 972 46.01 -49.60 -19.55
CA ASP A 972 44.78 -49.15 -20.22
C ASP A 972 44.31 -50.16 -21.29
N ALA A 973 43.03 -50.13 -21.65
CA ALA A 973 42.47 -50.97 -22.71
C ALA A 973 43.03 -50.65 -24.11
N ALA A 974 43.67 -49.50 -24.30
CA ALA A 974 44.26 -49.08 -25.57
C ALA A 974 45.54 -49.84 -25.97
N GLY A 975 46.22 -50.51 -25.03
CA GLY A 975 47.40 -51.32 -25.34
C GLY A 975 48.12 -51.87 -24.11
N ASP A 976 49.01 -52.83 -24.35
CA ASP A 976 49.87 -53.41 -23.32
C ASP A 976 50.80 -52.35 -22.70
N VAL A 977 51.26 -52.61 -21.47
CA VAL A 977 52.24 -51.77 -20.75
C VAL A 977 53.34 -52.66 -20.21
N ASP A 978 54.60 -52.35 -20.51
CA ASP A 978 55.75 -52.95 -19.83
C ASP A 978 56.18 -52.10 -18.65
N TRP A 979 56.64 -52.73 -17.58
CA TRP A 979 57.47 -52.06 -16.58
C TRP A 979 58.82 -52.75 -16.39
N GLY A 980 59.83 -51.93 -16.11
CA GLY A 980 61.24 -52.30 -16.20
C GLY A 980 62.06 -51.92 -14.97
N SER A 981 61.52 -51.07 -14.09
CA SER A 981 62.05 -50.88 -12.73
C SER A 981 60.99 -50.33 -11.78
N MET A 982 61.09 -50.69 -10.50
CA MET A 982 60.31 -50.16 -9.39
C MET A 982 61.25 -49.78 -8.25
N VAL A 983 61.02 -48.64 -7.59
CA VAL A 983 61.80 -48.19 -6.43
C VAL A 983 60.90 -48.14 -5.20
N PHE A 984 61.20 -49.01 -4.24
CA PHE A 984 60.48 -49.12 -2.98
C PHE A 984 61.23 -48.38 -1.86
N THR A 985 60.66 -47.30 -1.34
CA THR A 985 61.11 -46.65 -0.11
C THR A 985 60.56 -47.42 1.08
N LEU A 986 61.43 -48.10 1.83
CA LEU A 986 61.10 -48.73 3.10
C LEU A 986 61.47 -47.79 4.26
N ASN A 987 60.55 -47.62 5.19
CA ASN A 987 60.79 -47.05 6.52
C ASN A 987 60.51 -48.14 7.57
N LYS A 988 61.37 -48.30 8.58
CA LYS A 988 61.24 -49.32 9.63
C LYS A 988 61.67 -48.80 10.99
N THR A 989 61.12 -49.36 12.07
CA THR A 989 61.67 -49.17 13.41
C THR A 989 63.11 -49.71 13.48
N SER A 990 63.97 -49.06 14.28
CA SER A 990 65.42 -49.31 14.27
C SER A 990 65.82 -50.73 14.69
N ALA A 991 64.97 -51.44 15.44
CA ALA A 991 65.18 -52.83 15.82
C ALA A 991 64.95 -53.79 14.63
N LEU A 992 63.86 -53.60 13.89
CA LEU A 992 63.48 -54.49 12.79
C LEU A 992 64.60 -54.61 11.75
N THR A 993 64.82 -55.84 11.32
CA THR A 993 65.61 -56.19 10.14
C THR A 993 64.68 -56.79 9.10
N THR A 994 64.89 -56.41 7.85
CA THR A 994 64.32 -57.08 6.68
C THR A 994 65.46 -57.82 6.01
N GLY A 995 65.40 -59.16 5.93
CA GLY A 995 66.55 -60.04 5.75
C GLY A 995 67.49 -59.74 4.57
N ALA A 996 68.60 -60.50 4.52
CA ALA A 996 69.60 -60.38 3.46
C ALA A 996 69.01 -60.44 2.04
N THR A 997 69.78 -59.99 1.05
CA THR A 997 69.41 -59.92 -0.38
C THR A 997 68.87 -61.22 -0.98
N THR A 998 69.18 -62.37 -0.39
CA THR A 998 68.65 -63.69 -0.79
C THR A 998 67.21 -63.94 -0.34
N THR A 999 66.64 -63.07 0.50
CA THR A 999 65.29 -63.20 1.07
C THR A 999 64.34 -62.07 0.66
N VAL A 1000 64.85 -60.87 0.37
CA VAL A 1000 64.01 -59.77 -0.17
C VAL A 1000 63.81 -59.95 -1.66
N ALA A 1001 62.55 -60.07 -2.10
CA ALA A 1001 62.19 -60.46 -3.45
C ALA A 1001 60.87 -59.80 -3.89
N VAL A 1002 60.72 -59.51 -5.19
CA VAL A 1002 59.42 -59.18 -5.78
C VAL A 1002 58.78 -60.47 -6.29
N TRP A 1003 57.50 -60.66 -6.00
CA TRP A 1003 56.71 -61.83 -6.42
C TRP A 1003 55.48 -61.39 -7.21
N SER A 1004 55.03 -62.22 -8.15
CA SER A 1004 53.67 -62.13 -8.70
C SER A 1004 52.94 -63.46 -8.47
N GLY A 1005 51.90 -63.41 -7.63
CA GLY A 1005 51.22 -64.61 -7.13
C GLY A 1005 52.17 -65.54 -6.37
N SER A 1006 52.39 -66.74 -6.92
CA SER A 1006 53.29 -67.76 -6.37
C SER A 1006 54.67 -67.81 -7.04
N ASN A 1007 54.97 -66.90 -7.97
CA ASN A 1007 56.23 -66.88 -8.72
C ASN A 1007 57.11 -65.72 -8.26
N GLN A 1008 58.37 -66.01 -7.93
CA GLN A 1008 59.38 -64.98 -7.69
C GLN A 1008 59.79 -64.35 -9.03
N ILE A 1009 59.77 -63.04 -9.13
CA ILE A 1009 60.28 -62.32 -10.30
C ILE A 1009 61.81 -62.30 -10.19
N ALA A 1010 62.49 -62.96 -11.12
CA ALA A 1010 63.95 -62.93 -11.21
C ALA A 1010 64.42 -61.49 -11.51
N GLY A 1011 65.40 -61.00 -10.77
CA GLY A 1011 65.89 -59.63 -10.90
C GLY A 1011 67.00 -59.28 -9.91
N SER A 1012 67.49 -58.05 -10.01
CA SER A 1012 68.52 -57.48 -9.14
C SER A 1012 67.96 -56.33 -8.29
N PHE A 1013 68.39 -56.27 -7.03
CA PHE A 1013 68.13 -55.14 -6.13
C PHE A 1013 69.36 -54.24 -5.93
N ALA A 1014 69.10 -53.00 -5.53
CA ALA A 1014 70.05 -51.88 -5.51
C ALA A 1014 69.71 -50.86 -4.40
N THR A 1015 70.69 -50.18 -3.79
CA THR A 1015 70.50 -49.13 -2.76
C THR A 1015 71.36 -47.89 -3.01
N THR A 1016 71.09 -46.81 -2.27
CA THR A 1016 71.78 -45.50 -2.34
C THR A 1016 73.29 -45.49 -2.09
N THR A 1017 73.90 -46.64 -1.78
CA THR A 1017 75.35 -46.80 -1.53
C THR A 1017 76.01 -47.79 -2.50
N GLY A 1018 75.31 -48.22 -3.55
CA GLY A 1018 75.76 -49.25 -4.48
C GLY A 1018 75.11 -50.61 -4.23
N ALA A 1019 75.76 -51.69 -4.67
CA ALA A 1019 75.25 -53.05 -4.46
C ALA A 1019 74.96 -53.32 -2.97
N LEU A 1020 73.83 -53.97 -2.69
CA LEU A 1020 73.45 -54.35 -1.34
C LEU A 1020 74.54 -55.19 -0.68
N LEU A 1021 75.05 -54.70 0.45
CA LEU A 1021 76.01 -55.42 1.28
C LEU A 1021 75.37 -56.72 1.77
N GLY A 1022 76.11 -57.83 1.71
CA GLY A 1022 75.64 -59.18 2.08
C GLY A 1022 75.40 -59.42 3.58
N GLY A 1023 74.94 -58.40 4.31
CA GLY A 1023 74.56 -58.48 5.72
C GLY A 1023 73.12 -58.94 5.93
N LEU A 1024 72.73 -59.05 7.20
CA LEU A 1024 71.44 -59.59 7.65
C LEU A 1024 70.22 -58.66 7.41
N ASP A 1025 70.41 -57.44 6.89
CA ASP A 1025 69.35 -56.43 6.74
C ASP A 1025 69.50 -55.64 5.43
N ALA A 1026 68.47 -55.62 4.58
CA ALA A 1026 68.42 -54.90 3.32
C ALA A 1026 68.47 -53.36 3.48
N CYS A 1027 68.06 -52.84 4.64
CA CYS A 1027 68.24 -51.43 5.01
C CYS A 1027 69.31 -51.30 6.13
N GLN A 1028 70.47 -51.94 5.94
CA GLN A 1028 71.53 -52.07 6.95
C GLN A 1028 71.87 -50.74 7.65
N ARG A 1029 71.74 -50.73 8.99
CA ARG A 1029 72.07 -49.60 9.89
C ARG A 1029 71.28 -48.29 9.65
N VAL A 1030 70.19 -48.33 8.89
CA VAL A 1030 69.30 -47.19 8.68
C VAL A 1030 67.83 -47.56 8.94
N THR A 1031 67.04 -46.56 9.33
CA THR A 1031 65.58 -46.69 9.50
C THR A 1031 64.81 -46.42 8.22
N THR A 1032 65.45 -45.84 7.20
CA THR A 1032 64.86 -45.57 5.88
C THR A 1032 65.86 -45.96 4.79
N CYS A 1033 65.43 -46.74 3.79
CA CYS A 1033 66.23 -46.98 2.58
C CYS A 1033 65.37 -47.10 1.31
N ARG A 1034 65.98 -46.85 0.15
CA ARG A 1034 65.37 -47.04 -1.18
C ARG A 1034 65.90 -48.34 -1.79
N LEU A 1035 65.02 -49.31 -2.02
CA LEU A 1035 65.31 -50.53 -2.77
C LEU A 1035 64.89 -50.34 -4.22
N HIS A 1036 65.87 -50.20 -5.10
CA HIS A 1036 65.66 -50.17 -6.55
C HIS A 1036 65.62 -51.62 -7.07
N PHE A 1037 64.49 -52.07 -7.60
CA PHE A 1037 64.33 -53.38 -8.24
C PHE A 1037 64.37 -53.25 -9.76
N ARG A 1038 65.11 -54.13 -10.43
CA ARG A 1038 65.11 -54.32 -11.87
C ARG A 1038 64.93 -55.81 -12.16
N PRO A 1039 63.84 -56.26 -12.79
CA PRO A 1039 63.68 -57.65 -13.17
C PRO A 1039 64.67 -58.03 -14.28
N THR A 1040 64.96 -59.32 -14.46
CA THR A 1040 65.86 -59.83 -15.52
C THR A 1040 65.23 -59.75 -16.90
N THR A 1041 63.90 -59.86 -16.96
CA THR A 1041 63.04 -59.70 -18.14
C THR A 1041 61.98 -58.66 -17.78
N VAL A 1042 61.60 -57.78 -18.71
CA VAL A 1042 60.57 -56.75 -18.45
C VAL A 1042 59.21 -57.37 -18.19
N GLU A 1043 58.39 -56.70 -17.38
CA GLU A 1043 57.13 -57.24 -16.87
C GLU A 1043 55.93 -56.61 -17.60
N THR A 1044 55.38 -57.35 -18.57
CA THR A 1044 54.22 -56.91 -19.37
C THR A 1044 52.90 -57.08 -18.62
N VAL A 1045 52.08 -56.03 -18.59
CA VAL A 1045 50.66 -56.06 -18.21
C VAL A 1045 49.84 -55.90 -19.49
N ALA A 1046 49.03 -56.91 -19.82
CA ALA A 1046 48.21 -56.91 -21.03
C ALA A 1046 47.10 -55.84 -20.98
N ALA A 1047 46.71 -55.32 -22.14
CA ALA A 1047 45.74 -54.25 -22.33
C ALA A 1047 44.44 -54.46 -21.52
N GLY A 1048 44.05 -53.46 -20.74
CA GLY A 1048 42.88 -53.50 -19.85
C GLY A 1048 42.99 -54.47 -18.66
N GLY A 1049 44.14 -55.13 -18.49
CA GLY A 1049 44.42 -56.07 -17.42
C GLY A 1049 45.19 -55.44 -16.26
N SER A 1050 45.20 -56.15 -15.12
CA SER A 1050 45.94 -55.78 -13.92
C SER A 1050 46.82 -56.95 -13.45
N LYS A 1051 48.04 -56.65 -13.00
CA LYS A 1051 48.92 -57.59 -12.30
C LYS A 1051 49.32 -57.05 -10.93
N THR A 1052 49.18 -57.88 -9.91
CA THR A 1052 49.64 -57.57 -8.54
C THR A 1052 51.04 -58.11 -8.30
N TYR A 1053 51.88 -57.27 -7.75
CA TYR A 1053 53.25 -57.55 -7.34
C TYR A 1053 53.40 -57.34 -5.84
N GLU A 1054 54.07 -58.28 -5.19
CA GLU A 1054 54.32 -58.28 -3.75
C GLU A 1054 55.82 -58.10 -3.50
N LEU A 1055 56.21 -57.04 -2.79
CA LEU A 1055 57.53 -56.98 -2.18
C LEU A 1055 57.49 -57.85 -0.93
N ARG A 1056 58.29 -58.91 -0.89
CA ARG A 1056 58.41 -59.82 0.25
C ARG A 1056 59.82 -59.79 0.84
N GLY A 1057 59.94 -60.22 2.08
CA GLY A 1057 61.23 -60.42 2.76
C GLY A 1057 61.07 -61.04 4.14
N THR A 1058 62.11 -61.73 4.61
CA THR A 1058 62.11 -62.30 5.97
C THR A 1058 62.22 -61.19 7.01
N VAL A 1059 61.33 -61.15 8.01
CA VAL A 1059 61.36 -60.12 9.07
C VAL A 1059 62.03 -60.68 10.32
N GLY A 1060 62.87 -59.89 10.99
CA GLY A 1060 63.47 -60.26 12.28
C GLY A 1060 64.00 -59.07 13.08
N GLY A 1061 64.78 -59.33 14.12
CA GLY A 1061 65.39 -58.29 14.97
C GLY A 1061 64.37 -57.58 15.86
N THR A 1062 63.27 -58.23 16.22
CA THR A 1062 62.19 -57.55 16.94
C THR A 1062 62.61 -57.14 18.36
N ALA A 1063 62.06 -56.02 18.85
CA ALA A 1063 62.25 -55.54 20.22
C ALA A 1063 60.91 -55.38 20.94
N ALA A 1064 60.91 -55.38 22.28
CA ALA A 1064 59.71 -55.16 23.08
C ALA A 1064 59.05 -53.80 22.75
N GLY A 1065 57.73 -53.78 22.65
CA GLY A 1065 56.94 -52.63 22.22
C GLY A 1065 56.52 -52.67 20.75
N ASN A 1066 56.20 -51.49 20.19
CA ASN A 1066 55.65 -51.35 18.84
C ASN A 1066 56.76 -51.31 17.78
N ASN A 1067 56.70 -52.25 16.84
CA ASN A 1067 57.56 -52.31 15.66
C ASN A 1067 56.71 -52.07 14.41
N SER A 1068 57.21 -51.34 13.43
CA SER A 1068 56.49 -51.05 12.19
C SER A 1068 57.39 -50.99 10.97
N ILE A 1069 56.81 -51.30 9.82
CA ILE A 1069 57.39 -51.13 8.49
C ILE A 1069 56.38 -50.51 7.53
N ASP A 1070 56.83 -49.50 6.79
CA ASP A 1070 56.06 -48.76 5.80
C ASP A 1070 56.80 -48.78 4.47
N VAL A 1071 56.12 -49.22 3.41
CA VAL A 1071 56.66 -49.35 2.05
C VAL A 1071 55.89 -48.44 1.12
N SER A 1072 56.59 -47.61 0.36
CA SER A 1072 56.00 -46.67 -0.60
C SER A 1072 56.79 -46.59 -1.91
N ILE A 1073 56.13 -46.18 -2.98
CA ILE A 1073 56.73 -45.82 -4.27
C ILE A 1073 56.62 -44.29 -4.40
N GLY A 1074 57.70 -43.63 -4.82
CA GLY A 1074 57.78 -42.17 -4.89
C GLY A 1074 57.04 -41.56 -6.08
N ASN A 1075 57.28 -40.27 -6.32
CA ASN A 1075 57.08 -39.62 -7.62
C ASN A 1075 58.10 -38.46 -7.81
N PRO A 1076 59.42 -38.74 -7.82
CA PRO A 1076 60.47 -37.73 -7.96
C PRO A 1076 60.45 -36.91 -9.26
N GLN A 1077 59.87 -37.40 -10.37
CA GLN A 1077 59.87 -36.64 -11.63
C GLN A 1077 58.78 -35.55 -11.64
N THR A 1078 59.19 -34.33 -11.95
CA THR A 1078 58.33 -33.14 -12.08
C THR A 1078 58.12 -32.67 -13.52
N SER A 1079 58.76 -33.34 -14.48
CA SER A 1079 58.67 -33.08 -15.92
C SER A 1079 58.80 -34.38 -16.71
N ALA A 1080 58.30 -34.40 -17.95
CA ALA A 1080 58.43 -35.57 -18.81
C ALA A 1080 59.91 -35.87 -19.12
N SER A 1081 60.27 -37.14 -18.98
CA SER A 1081 61.63 -37.62 -19.25
C SER A 1081 61.92 -37.74 -20.74
N SER A 1082 63.17 -37.50 -21.14
CA SER A 1082 63.69 -38.01 -22.40
C SER A 1082 63.66 -39.54 -22.43
N THR A 1083 63.62 -40.10 -23.63
CA THR A 1083 63.65 -41.53 -23.98
C THR A 1083 65.02 -42.16 -23.62
N ALA A 1084 65.28 -42.27 -22.32
CA ALA A 1084 66.53 -42.78 -21.70
C ALA A 1084 66.39 -43.16 -20.21
N VAL A 1085 65.18 -43.18 -19.64
CA VAL A 1085 65.01 -43.49 -18.20
C VAL A 1085 65.49 -44.90 -17.88
N PHE A 1086 65.19 -45.87 -18.73
CA PHE A 1086 65.56 -47.27 -18.57
C PHE A 1086 67.07 -47.53 -18.56
N SER A 1087 67.84 -46.74 -19.32
CA SER A 1087 69.30 -46.74 -19.31
C SER A 1087 69.89 -45.96 -18.14
N SER A 1088 69.26 -44.87 -17.69
CA SER A 1088 69.66 -44.18 -16.45
C SER A 1088 69.51 -45.07 -15.20
N ALA A 1089 68.52 -45.98 -15.19
CA ALA A 1089 68.36 -46.99 -14.15
C ALA A 1089 69.44 -48.10 -14.15
N ALA A 1090 70.44 -48.03 -15.04
CA ALA A 1090 71.59 -48.93 -15.07
C ALA A 1090 72.88 -48.33 -14.45
N GLY A 1091 72.93 -47.02 -14.18
CA GLY A 1091 74.14 -46.31 -13.76
C GLY A 1091 73.95 -45.44 -12.52
N THR A 1092 74.78 -45.66 -11.49
CA THR A 1092 74.85 -44.91 -10.23
C THR A 1092 73.54 -44.89 -9.41
N GLN A 1093 73.40 -45.90 -8.56
CA GLN A 1093 72.32 -46.04 -7.60
C GLN A 1093 72.45 -44.95 -6.51
N GLY A 1094 71.45 -44.06 -6.39
CA GLY A 1094 71.34 -43.17 -5.22
C GLY A 1094 70.88 -41.74 -5.48
N GLU A 1095 70.81 -41.28 -6.73
CA GLU A 1095 70.37 -39.92 -7.03
C GLU A 1095 68.87 -39.72 -6.75
N ALA A 1096 68.54 -38.64 -6.04
CA ALA A 1096 67.17 -38.35 -5.60
C ALA A 1096 66.20 -38.06 -6.78
N THR A 1097 66.75 -37.70 -7.94
CA THR A 1097 66.06 -37.30 -9.18
C THR A 1097 65.69 -38.47 -10.11
N ALA A 1098 66.13 -39.70 -9.82
CA ALA A 1098 65.81 -40.88 -10.64
C ALA A 1098 64.36 -41.35 -10.45
N ALA A 1099 63.69 -41.70 -11.55
CA ALA A 1099 62.31 -42.19 -11.57
C ALA A 1099 62.10 -43.38 -10.62
N SER A 1100 60.97 -43.38 -9.90
CA SER A 1100 60.59 -44.48 -9.01
C SER A 1100 59.84 -45.62 -9.70
N PHE A 1101 59.35 -45.39 -10.91
CA PHE A 1101 58.73 -46.38 -11.78
C PHE A 1101 59.13 -46.09 -13.23
N ALA A 1102 59.66 -47.10 -13.92
CA ALA A 1102 60.05 -46.98 -15.33
C ALA A 1102 59.22 -47.96 -16.17
N TRP A 1103 58.59 -47.45 -17.24
CA TRP A 1103 57.59 -48.17 -18.04
C TRP A 1103 57.63 -47.76 -19.52
N SER A 1104 57.00 -48.59 -20.37
CA SER A 1104 56.77 -48.34 -21.80
C SER A 1104 55.29 -48.59 -22.11
N ASP A 1105 54.75 -47.86 -23.09
CA ASP A 1105 53.36 -47.95 -23.54
C ASP A 1105 53.19 -48.75 -24.84
N TRP A 1106 54.23 -49.51 -25.20
CA TRP A 1106 54.33 -50.32 -26.41
C TRP A 1106 54.25 -49.52 -27.72
N SER A 1107 54.64 -48.24 -27.74
CA SER A 1107 54.54 -47.45 -28.98
C SER A 1107 55.58 -47.84 -30.04
N ASP A 1108 56.76 -48.33 -29.62
CA ASP A 1108 57.77 -48.95 -30.48
C ASP A 1108 57.79 -50.48 -30.32
N LEU A 1109 57.17 -51.18 -31.27
CA LEU A 1109 57.12 -52.65 -31.29
C LEU A 1109 58.50 -53.34 -31.40
N THR A 1110 59.58 -52.60 -31.70
CA THR A 1110 60.94 -53.15 -31.79
C THR A 1110 61.69 -53.14 -30.46
N ASP A 1111 61.17 -52.47 -29.43
CA ASP A 1111 61.87 -52.21 -28.16
C ASP A 1111 61.62 -53.27 -27.06
N HIS A 1112 60.65 -54.17 -27.27
CA HIS A 1112 60.21 -55.20 -26.31
C HIS A 1112 61.12 -56.44 -26.30
N ALA A 1113 62.35 -56.27 -25.81
CA ALA A 1113 63.30 -57.36 -25.68
C ALA A 1113 63.02 -58.26 -24.45
N ALA A 1114 63.19 -59.58 -24.61
CA ALA A 1114 63.03 -60.57 -23.53
C ALA A 1114 64.08 -60.46 -22.39
N GLY A 1115 65.01 -59.50 -22.45
CA GLY A 1115 66.03 -59.21 -21.46
C GLY A 1115 66.04 -57.73 -21.08
N ALA A 1116 65.97 -57.43 -19.79
CA ALA A 1116 65.90 -56.08 -19.24
C ALA A 1116 67.23 -55.29 -19.31
N THR A 1117 68.27 -55.85 -19.95
CA THR A 1117 69.53 -55.17 -20.29
C THR A 1117 69.68 -54.91 -21.79
N SER A 1118 68.73 -55.36 -22.61
CA SER A 1118 68.77 -55.29 -24.08
C SER A 1118 67.65 -54.49 -24.72
N ALA A 1119 66.64 -54.04 -23.96
CA ALA A 1119 65.72 -53.03 -24.47
C ALA A 1119 66.49 -51.73 -24.73
N SER A 1120 66.23 -51.10 -25.87
CA SER A 1120 66.76 -49.78 -26.19
C SER A 1120 66.07 -48.72 -25.33
N SER A 1121 66.45 -47.47 -25.53
CA SER A 1121 65.95 -46.37 -24.71
C SER A 1121 64.69 -45.68 -25.27
N ALA A 1122 64.25 -46.05 -26.48
CA ALA A 1122 63.34 -45.26 -27.30
C ALA A 1122 61.91 -45.12 -26.73
N ASP A 1123 61.31 -46.19 -26.20
CA ASP A 1123 59.91 -46.19 -25.76
C ASP A 1123 59.74 -46.03 -24.23
N TRP A 1124 60.84 -45.88 -23.50
CA TRP A 1124 60.86 -45.95 -22.03
C TRP A 1124 60.81 -44.59 -21.34
N MET A 1125 59.84 -44.45 -20.44
CA MET A 1125 59.57 -43.25 -19.66
C MET A 1125 59.49 -43.52 -18.15
N GLY A 1126 59.55 -42.45 -17.35
CA GLY A 1126 59.53 -42.53 -15.88
C GLY A 1126 58.15 -42.32 -15.26
N ASP A 1127 58.13 -41.94 -13.99
CA ASP A 1127 56.95 -41.82 -13.14
C ASP A 1127 56.14 -40.53 -13.31
N TYR A 1128 56.65 -39.58 -14.11
CA TYR A 1128 55.94 -38.34 -14.40
C TYR A 1128 54.54 -38.60 -14.97
N LEU A 1129 53.53 -38.03 -14.30
CA LEU A 1129 52.10 -38.19 -14.63
C LEU A 1129 51.58 -39.64 -14.60
N ILE A 1130 52.27 -40.56 -13.93
CA ILE A 1130 51.67 -41.82 -13.50
C ILE A 1130 50.61 -41.53 -12.44
N LYS A 1131 49.37 -41.87 -12.78
CA LYS A 1131 48.23 -41.70 -11.89
C LYS A 1131 48.44 -42.56 -10.63
N THR A 1132 48.21 -41.93 -9.47
CA THR A 1132 48.34 -42.45 -8.08
C THR A 1132 49.73 -42.41 -7.43
N LEU A 1133 50.81 -42.05 -8.12
CA LEU A 1133 52.12 -41.87 -7.48
C LEU A 1133 52.27 -40.45 -6.89
N PRO A 1134 52.82 -40.27 -5.66
CA PRO A 1134 53.42 -41.29 -4.79
C PRO A 1134 52.38 -42.14 -4.04
N LEU A 1135 52.73 -43.41 -3.79
CA LEU A 1135 51.80 -44.43 -3.30
C LEU A 1135 52.40 -45.25 -2.15
N THR A 1136 51.72 -45.27 -0.99
CA THR A 1136 52.03 -46.25 0.07
C THR A 1136 51.43 -47.60 -0.31
N ILE A 1137 52.28 -48.62 -0.41
CA ILE A 1137 51.93 -49.98 -0.86
C ILE A 1137 51.88 -51.00 0.28
N GLY A 1138 52.35 -50.64 1.47
CA GLY A 1138 52.19 -51.44 2.68
C GLY A 1138 52.50 -50.65 3.93
N THR A 1139 51.69 -50.82 4.97
CA THR A 1139 51.92 -50.35 6.33
C THR A 1139 51.62 -51.54 7.23
N ARG A 1140 52.62 -52.03 7.97
CA ARG A 1140 52.46 -53.20 8.84
C ARG A 1140 53.13 -52.94 10.18
N SER A 1141 52.48 -53.37 11.25
CA SER A 1141 53.02 -53.29 12.61
C SER A 1141 52.89 -54.62 13.33
N VAL A 1142 53.72 -54.78 14.37
CA VAL A 1142 53.62 -55.82 15.37
C VAL A 1142 54.02 -55.24 16.73
N SER A 1143 53.20 -55.48 17.74
CA SER A 1143 53.48 -55.14 19.12
C SER A 1143 53.91 -56.39 19.86
N ILE A 1144 55.09 -56.38 20.48
CA ILE A 1144 55.57 -57.50 21.29
C ILE A 1144 55.49 -57.09 22.75
N ASN A 1145 54.65 -57.81 23.50
CA ASN A 1145 54.62 -57.72 24.96
C ASN A 1145 55.87 -58.42 25.51
N SER A 1146 56.58 -57.72 26.40
CA SER A 1146 57.78 -58.18 27.11
C SER A 1146 57.52 -59.35 28.04
#